data_AF-A0A6L3NJY4-F1
#
_entry.id   AF-A0A6L3NJY4-F1
#
_cell.length_a   1.000
_cell.length_b   1.000
_cell.length_c   1.000
_cell.angle_alpha   90.00
_cell.angle_beta   90.00
_cell.angle_gamma   90.00
#
_symmetry.space_group_name_H-M   'P 1'
#
loop_
_entity.id
_entity.type
_entity.pdbx_description
1 polymer ?
#
loop_
_entity_poly.entity_id
_entity_poly.type
_entity_poly.pdbx_seq_one_letter_code
_entity_poly.pdbx_strand_id
1 'polypeptide(L)'
;MNKSFKSIWNEALGAWVAASELDRARGKRVASSRRTAEHAAPGTGAAASTAALAGLSPRRIATMIAAAYLGLFQTGAHAQYSAGGGSATGGASSIAVGNGSVATQVNSTAFGNLSTAAGLSATAIGPGAHAIADGSTSIGINSQATGVNSVAMGVQAIGSGSYSVAIGNLSSSTQNGSVAIGSGASALGVSAIGLGNNATASGQYAAALGLGSVASGAQAVALGFASNATNTGAVSLGNQSTSSGAAGVAVGSGSLASGNSGVAMGVNSGAKGTASIAIGWGGTAGVPGSGTQSLGTSSIAMGSNTSAGADNALAFGLNANASGLSSIAMGVQSTATQQFGVALGNLALATGTSGTALGAGATASAVNTTAIGINSVAAAGATVAIGASNSVAAAAGAGSIAGGNNSQVLSGTGAVALGEGQTVSGNGAVAIGDPSTSIGTGAVTLGANNTANGNGAVAIGNSNNAQGVGSLALGNTSTAAAAGAVAFGASAVANNANDVALGSGSVTAAPNPTATGTIGGVTYSFNGINPTSVVSVGAPGSERQITNVAAGRISPSSTDAINGSQLDATNQAVTSLSTSTLSSITSLSTGVSSMSTGLSSANSAITSLSTSTSTGISSLSTGLSSTNSSVTSLSTSTSTGLSSANSAITSLSTSTSTGISSLSTGLSSTNSAVASLSTSTSTGLSSANSAITSLSTSTSTGISSLSTGLSSTNSSVTSLSTSTSTGLSSANSAITSLSTSTSTGISSLSTGLSSTNSSVASLSTSTSTGLSSANSAITSLSTSTSTGISSLSTGLSSTNSSVASLSTSTSTGISSLSTGLSSTNSSITSLSTSTSTVVGSLSTGLSSTNSNLTSLSTSTSTGISSLSTGLSSTNSSITSLSTSTSTTIGSLSTGLSSTNSSLTSLSTATSTGISSLSTGLSSIANNNTNLGNSTAGAIGGGATYDPTTGTISAPSYVTYNSDGSTTINNNVGSAIDNINAHGIKYFHANSTALDSQAIGVDSVAIGPNAISRVDGSIALGSGSVADRATVPASGIIRNGTAAIPFNTTDQMLLGAVSVGDATNKTYRQITNVADGTGQQDAVTVRQLTGALQSFAVTGQKYFHANSTAADS
;
A
#
# COMPACT_ATOMS: atom_id res chain seq x y z
N MET A 1 -19.55 20.52 -43.26
CA MET A 1 -20.65 20.94 -42.37
C MET A 1 -21.92 20.94 -43.23
N ASN A 2 -23.00 20.20 -42.95
CA ASN A 2 -23.32 19.38 -41.78
C ASN A 2 -23.40 17.88 -42.15
N LYS A 3 -23.36 16.99 -41.15
CA LYS A 3 -23.79 15.60 -41.27
C LYS A 3 -24.75 15.30 -40.12
N SER A 4 -25.99 14.99 -40.44
CA SER A 4 -26.95 14.46 -39.47
C SER A 4 -26.73 12.95 -39.36
N PHE A 5 -26.50 12.45 -38.15
CA PHE A 5 -26.34 11.02 -37.89
C PHE A 5 -27.54 10.52 -37.09
N LYS A 6 -28.05 9.34 -37.44
CA LYS A 6 -29.08 8.66 -36.67
C LYS A 6 -28.51 7.33 -36.17
N SER A 7 -28.54 7.13 -34.86
CA SER A 7 -28.14 5.87 -34.23
C SER A 7 -29.22 4.83 -34.45
N ILE A 8 -28.83 3.64 -34.93
CA ILE A 8 -29.75 2.52 -35.17
C ILE A 8 -29.15 1.27 -34.53
N TRP A 9 -29.99 0.48 -33.85
CA TRP A 9 -29.58 -0.80 -33.28
C TRP A 9 -29.48 -1.85 -34.38
N ASN A 10 -28.34 -2.55 -34.47
CA ASN A 10 -28.12 -3.62 -35.46
C ASN A 10 -28.18 -4.99 -34.76
N GLU A 11 -29.28 -5.70 -34.96
CA GLU A 11 -29.54 -7.01 -34.32
C GLU A 11 -28.55 -8.11 -34.75
N ALA A 12 -27.95 -8.02 -35.95
CA ALA A 12 -26.96 -8.99 -36.42
C ALA A 12 -25.56 -8.77 -35.80
N LEU A 13 -25.30 -7.59 -35.23
CA LEU A 13 -24.02 -7.24 -34.59
C LEU A 13 -24.14 -6.95 -33.08
N GLY A 14 -25.36 -6.93 -32.53
CA GLY A 14 -25.60 -6.68 -31.11
C GLY A 14 -25.16 -5.29 -30.61
N ALA A 15 -25.10 -4.29 -31.50
CA ALA A 15 -24.52 -2.98 -31.22
C ALA A 15 -25.26 -1.82 -31.89
N TRP A 16 -25.14 -0.63 -31.31
CA TRP A 16 -25.56 0.63 -31.92
C TRP A 16 -24.60 1.05 -33.03
N VAL A 17 -25.12 1.24 -34.24
CA VAL A 17 -24.34 1.66 -35.42
C VAL A 17 -24.84 3.03 -35.88
N ALA A 18 -23.92 3.95 -36.16
CA ALA A 18 -24.23 5.25 -36.71
C ALA A 18 -24.37 5.15 -38.24
N ALA A 19 -25.61 5.22 -38.74
CA ALA A 19 -25.86 5.28 -40.18
C ALA A 19 -25.74 6.73 -40.68
N SER A 20 -25.05 6.92 -41.82
CA SER A 20 -24.88 8.21 -42.50
C SER A 20 -25.87 8.34 -43.65
N GLU A 21 -26.94 9.11 -43.49
CA GLU A 21 -27.78 9.48 -44.63
C GLU A 21 -27.08 10.56 -45.48
N LEU A 22 -27.01 10.34 -46.80
CA LEU A 22 -26.44 11.28 -47.77
C LEU A 22 -27.52 12.27 -48.22
N ASP A 23 -27.62 13.39 -47.53
CA ASP A 23 -28.48 14.50 -47.93
C ASP A 23 -28.09 15.05 -49.32
N ARG A 24 -28.97 14.88 -50.31
CA ARG A 24 -28.71 15.27 -51.71
C ARG A 24 -28.91 16.77 -51.92
N ALA A 25 -27.86 17.55 -51.71
CA ALA A 25 -27.81 18.94 -52.18
C ALA A 25 -27.87 19.03 -53.72
N ARG A 26 -28.98 19.54 -54.28
CA ARG A 26 -29.09 19.86 -55.71
C ARG A 26 -28.29 21.12 -56.05
N GLY A 27 -27.11 20.98 -56.64
CA GLY A 27 -26.36 22.09 -57.22
C GLY A 27 -27.05 22.67 -58.46
N LYS A 28 -27.30 23.99 -58.48
CA LYS A 28 -27.81 24.71 -59.66
C LYS A 28 -26.72 24.81 -60.74
N ARG A 29 -27.13 24.71 -62.01
CA ARG A 29 -26.31 25.16 -63.15
C ARG A 29 -26.33 26.70 -63.20
N VAL A 30 -25.17 27.33 -63.38
CA VAL A 30 -25.06 28.71 -63.87
C VAL A 30 -23.97 28.72 -64.95
N ALA A 31 -24.27 29.34 -66.08
CA ALA A 31 -23.33 29.52 -67.19
C ALA A 31 -22.66 30.89 -67.10
N SER A 32 -21.41 31.01 -67.56
CA SER A 32 -20.76 32.30 -67.78
C SER A 32 -20.01 32.36 -69.12
N SER A 33 -20.67 33.06 -70.05
CA SER A 33 -20.11 33.95 -71.07
C SER A 33 -18.58 33.96 -71.32
N ARG A 34 -18.25 33.50 -72.52
CA ARG A 34 -17.29 34.09 -73.48
C ARG A 34 -17.02 35.59 -73.25
N ARG A 35 -15.74 36.01 -73.15
CA ARG A 35 -15.20 37.24 -73.77
C ARG A 35 -13.68 37.17 -73.92
N THR A 36 -13.19 37.84 -74.94
CA THR A 36 -11.79 37.92 -75.41
C THR A 36 -11.08 39.16 -74.88
N ALA A 37 -9.81 39.02 -74.49
CA ALA A 37 -8.75 40.04 -74.42
C ALA A 37 -7.46 39.35 -73.92
N GLU A 38 -6.23 39.73 -74.25
CA GLU A 38 -5.70 40.42 -75.44
C GLU A 38 -4.18 40.10 -75.51
N HIS A 39 -3.50 40.53 -76.57
CA HIS A 39 -2.09 40.25 -76.84
C HIS A 39 -1.13 41.12 -76.01
N ALA A 40 -0.15 40.54 -75.32
CA ALA A 40 1.06 41.25 -74.88
C ALA A 40 2.22 40.26 -74.65
N ALA A 41 3.38 40.53 -75.27
CA ALA A 41 4.62 39.77 -75.12
C ALA A 41 5.69 40.61 -74.36
N PRO A 42 6.99 40.27 -74.37
CA PRO A 42 7.59 39.42 -73.34
C PRO A 42 8.66 40.15 -72.48
N GLY A 43 8.98 39.58 -71.30
CA GLY A 43 10.06 40.05 -70.43
C GLY A 43 11.28 39.13 -70.45
N THR A 44 12.40 39.62 -70.99
CA THR A 44 13.69 38.90 -71.06
C THR A 44 14.50 38.99 -69.77
N GLY A 45 15.24 37.93 -69.41
CA GLY A 45 16.20 37.95 -68.29
C GLY A 45 17.05 36.69 -68.23
N ALA A 46 18.14 36.63 -68.99
CA ALA A 46 19.02 35.47 -69.07
C ALA A 46 20.28 35.61 -68.19
N ALA A 47 20.72 34.49 -67.60
CA ALA A 47 22.11 34.12 -67.29
C ALA A 47 22.07 32.72 -66.62
N ALA A 48 22.58 31.64 -67.20
CA ALA A 48 24.01 31.30 -67.40
C ALA A 48 24.69 30.82 -66.08
N SER A 49 25.56 29.81 -66.06
CA SER A 49 25.95 28.79 -67.06
C SER A 49 26.94 27.80 -66.43
N THR A 50 27.32 26.74 -67.18
CA THR A 50 28.61 25.99 -67.07
C THR A 50 28.92 25.21 -65.78
N ALA A 51 29.72 24.12 -65.78
CA ALA A 51 30.11 23.16 -66.83
C ALA A 51 30.91 22.00 -66.20
N ALA A 52 30.79 20.79 -66.76
CA ALA A 52 31.85 19.77 -66.97
C ALA A 52 31.14 18.43 -67.34
N LEU A 53 31.34 17.78 -68.49
CA LEU A 53 32.56 17.18 -69.08
C LEU A 53 33.23 16.14 -68.15
N ALA A 54 33.68 14.97 -68.62
CA ALA A 54 33.65 14.34 -69.96
C ALA A 54 33.92 12.82 -69.87
N GLY A 55 33.86 12.10 -71.00
CA GLY A 55 34.28 10.69 -71.12
C GLY A 55 33.35 9.83 -71.98
N LEU A 56 33.14 10.12 -73.28
CA LEU A 56 33.97 9.63 -74.41
C LEU A 56 34.20 8.11 -74.39
N SER A 57 33.85 7.36 -75.45
CA SER A 57 34.63 7.39 -76.70
C SER A 57 33.91 6.75 -77.92
N PRO A 58 34.41 6.91 -79.17
CA PRO A 58 33.59 6.74 -80.38
C PRO A 58 34.05 5.67 -81.41
N ARG A 59 33.09 4.93 -81.99
CA ARG A 59 33.14 4.15 -83.25
C ARG A 59 31.69 3.91 -83.77
N ARG A 60 31.34 3.79 -85.06
CA ARG A 60 32.03 4.12 -86.35
C ARG A 60 31.00 4.22 -87.52
N ILE A 61 31.03 5.31 -88.29
CA ILE A 61 31.01 5.41 -89.78
C ILE A 61 29.91 4.66 -90.59
N ALA A 62 29.06 5.41 -91.32
CA ALA A 62 28.96 5.40 -92.80
C ALA A 62 27.93 6.44 -93.36
N THR A 63 28.37 7.27 -94.33
CA THR A 63 27.67 7.99 -95.44
C THR A 63 26.19 8.47 -95.31
N MET A 64 25.81 9.75 -95.52
CA MET A 64 26.01 10.71 -96.65
C MET A 64 25.14 10.48 -97.91
N ILE A 65 24.62 11.60 -98.48
CA ILE A 65 23.88 11.77 -99.77
C ILE A 65 22.40 11.31 -99.68
N ALA A 66 21.36 12.15 -99.88
CA ALA A 66 21.13 12.98 -101.06
C ALA A 66 20.29 14.25 -100.81
N ALA A 67 20.90 15.42 -100.99
CA ALA A 67 20.18 16.62 -101.41
C ALA A 67 20.26 16.71 -102.94
N ALA A 68 19.40 15.97 -103.64
CA ALA A 68 19.19 16.07 -105.09
C ALA A 68 17.93 15.30 -105.51
N TYR A 69 16.80 16.01 -105.69
CA TYR A 69 15.88 15.84 -106.83
C TYR A 69 14.69 16.81 -106.68
N LEU A 70 14.98 18.10 -106.85
CA LEU A 70 13.97 19.09 -107.25
C LEU A 70 14.16 19.30 -108.76
N GLY A 71 13.39 18.59 -109.58
CA GLY A 71 13.56 18.66 -111.04
C GLY A 71 13.08 17.43 -111.80
N LEU A 72 11.76 17.20 -111.78
CA LEU A 72 10.95 16.43 -112.75
C LEU A 72 9.67 15.96 -112.06
N PHE A 73 8.67 16.83 -111.91
CA PHE A 73 7.28 16.49 -112.22
C PHE A 73 6.50 17.76 -112.54
N GLN A 74 6.24 17.90 -113.83
CA GLN A 74 5.50 18.98 -114.45
C GLN A 74 4.00 18.82 -114.13
N THR A 75 3.27 19.91 -113.98
CA THR A 75 1.80 19.88 -113.86
C THR A 75 1.19 19.30 -115.12
N GLY A 76 0.58 18.11 -115.05
CA GLY A 76 -0.08 17.49 -116.19
C GLY A 76 -0.37 16.00 -116.00
N ALA A 77 -1.50 15.66 -115.38
CA ALA A 77 -2.00 14.29 -115.35
C ALA A 77 -2.62 13.92 -116.71
N HIS A 78 -1.78 13.54 -117.68
CA HIS A 78 -2.22 12.92 -118.92
C HIS A 78 -2.12 11.40 -118.83
N ALA A 79 -3.26 10.72 -118.88
CA ALA A 79 -3.29 9.26 -119.04
C ALA A 79 -2.90 8.90 -120.49
N GLN A 80 -1.62 8.61 -120.73
CA GLN A 80 -1.17 8.06 -122.01
C GLN A 80 -1.41 6.56 -122.07
N TYR A 81 -2.45 6.15 -122.81
CA TYR A 81 -2.48 4.83 -123.44
C TYR A 81 -1.38 4.79 -124.50
N SER A 82 -0.44 3.84 -124.38
CA SER A 82 0.65 3.65 -125.35
C SER A 82 0.58 2.24 -125.92
N ALA A 83 0.47 2.14 -127.24
CA ALA A 83 0.39 0.85 -127.93
C ALA A 83 1.71 0.08 -127.76
N GLY A 84 1.65 -1.09 -127.11
CA GLY A 84 2.83 -1.87 -126.68
C GLY A 84 3.09 -1.85 -125.17
N GLY A 85 2.27 -1.17 -124.36
CA GLY A 85 2.40 -1.16 -122.91
C GLY A 85 1.65 -2.29 -122.19
N GLY A 86 2.35 -3.01 -121.31
CA GLY A 86 1.78 -4.02 -120.40
C GLY A 86 1.81 -5.45 -120.94
N SER A 87 2.13 -6.42 -120.09
CA SER A 87 2.21 -7.84 -120.41
C SER A 87 1.23 -8.64 -119.54
N ALA A 88 0.05 -8.93 -120.08
CA ALA A 88 -0.94 -9.80 -119.46
C ALA A 88 -0.83 -11.22 -120.06
N THR A 89 -0.16 -12.12 -119.36
CA THR A 89 0.12 -13.50 -119.81
C THR A 89 -0.70 -14.55 -119.07
N GLY A 90 -1.43 -14.17 -118.03
CA GLY A 90 -2.18 -15.07 -117.14
C GLY A 90 -3.48 -15.67 -117.67
N GLY A 91 -3.82 -15.46 -118.94
CA GLY A 91 -5.08 -15.95 -119.52
C GLY A 91 -6.28 -15.07 -119.15
N ALA A 92 -7.46 -15.69 -119.04
CA ALA A 92 -8.74 -14.97 -118.94
C ALA A 92 -8.80 -14.01 -117.74
N SER A 93 -9.38 -12.82 -117.99
CA SER A 93 -9.54 -11.73 -117.01
C SER A 93 -8.24 -11.23 -116.37
N SER A 94 -7.07 -11.50 -116.94
CA SER A 94 -5.83 -10.81 -116.57
C SER A 94 -5.75 -9.43 -117.23
N ILE A 95 -5.27 -8.43 -116.49
CA ILE A 95 -5.24 -7.01 -116.91
C ILE A 95 -3.84 -6.46 -116.62
N ALA A 96 -3.15 -5.93 -117.63
CA ALA A 96 -1.89 -5.21 -117.46
C ALA A 96 -1.97 -3.86 -118.20
N VAL A 97 -1.87 -2.75 -117.47
CA VAL A 97 -2.01 -1.39 -118.01
C VAL A 97 -0.87 -0.50 -117.51
N GLY A 98 0.03 -0.14 -118.42
CA GLY A 98 1.18 0.74 -118.16
C GLY A 98 2.49 0.16 -118.70
N ASN A 99 3.44 1.03 -119.05
CA ASN A 99 4.73 0.60 -119.59
C ASN A 99 5.47 -0.31 -118.58
N GLY A 100 5.90 -1.50 -119.01
CA GLY A 100 6.56 -2.49 -118.16
C GLY A 100 5.67 -3.12 -117.08
N SER A 101 4.35 -2.94 -117.11
CA SER A 101 3.45 -3.67 -116.20
C SER A 101 3.34 -5.15 -116.59
N VAL A 102 3.15 -6.04 -115.61
CA VAL A 102 3.15 -7.50 -115.78
C VAL A 102 2.04 -8.15 -114.96
N ALA A 103 1.18 -8.95 -115.58
CA ALA A 103 0.11 -9.71 -114.93
C ALA A 103 0.15 -11.17 -115.43
N THR A 104 0.70 -12.09 -114.62
CA THR A 104 1.07 -13.45 -115.11
C THR A 104 0.10 -14.57 -114.80
N GLN A 105 -0.95 -14.34 -114.00
CA GLN A 105 -1.90 -15.38 -113.57
C GLN A 105 -3.36 -15.01 -113.87
N VAL A 106 -4.27 -15.99 -113.82
CA VAL A 106 -5.70 -15.78 -114.04
C VAL A 106 -6.24 -14.73 -113.04
N ASN A 107 -7.11 -13.84 -113.52
CA ASN A 107 -7.75 -12.78 -112.72
C ASN A 107 -6.75 -11.79 -112.05
N SER A 108 -5.48 -11.76 -112.46
CA SER A 108 -4.48 -10.81 -111.94
C SER A 108 -4.58 -9.44 -112.61
N THR A 109 -4.44 -8.36 -111.85
CA THR A 109 -4.57 -6.98 -112.33
C THR A 109 -3.33 -6.17 -111.96
N ALA A 110 -2.59 -5.69 -112.95
CA ALA A 110 -1.45 -4.77 -112.82
C ALA A 110 -1.76 -3.43 -113.49
N PHE A 111 -1.75 -2.33 -112.75
CA PHE A 111 -2.05 -0.99 -113.24
C PHE A 111 -1.00 0.03 -112.77
N GLY A 112 -0.15 0.50 -113.67
CA GLY A 112 0.93 1.45 -113.40
C GLY A 112 2.26 1.03 -114.01
N ASN A 113 3.16 1.98 -114.25
CA ASN A 113 4.49 1.71 -114.80
C ASN A 113 5.27 0.73 -113.89
N LEU A 114 5.84 -0.34 -114.46
CA LEU A 114 6.59 -1.38 -113.72
C LEU A 114 5.79 -2.08 -112.59
N SER A 115 4.45 -2.04 -112.63
CA SER A 115 3.61 -2.80 -111.68
C SER A 115 3.58 -4.29 -112.02
N THR A 116 3.66 -5.17 -111.01
CA THR A 116 3.71 -6.63 -111.19
C THR A 116 2.64 -7.31 -110.34
N ALA A 117 1.69 -8.01 -110.97
CA ALA A 117 0.72 -8.89 -110.33
C ALA A 117 1.01 -10.35 -110.72
N ALA A 118 1.78 -11.06 -109.90
CA ALA A 118 2.31 -12.39 -110.24
C ALA A 118 1.54 -13.57 -109.63
N GLY A 119 0.61 -13.31 -108.69
CA GLY A 119 -0.22 -14.33 -108.04
C GLY A 119 -1.62 -14.47 -108.66
N LEU A 120 -2.26 -15.62 -108.43
CA LEU A 120 -3.66 -15.87 -108.81
C LEU A 120 -4.57 -14.83 -108.13
N SER A 121 -5.41 -14.14 -108.91
CA SER A 121 -6.25 -13.03 -108.42
C SER A 121 -5.50 -11.90 -107.70
N ALA A 122 -4.19 -11.73 -107.93
CA ALA A 122 -3.41 -10.66 -107.32
C ALA A 122 -3.69 -9.30 -107.97
N THR A 123 -3.67 -8.22 -107.19
CA THR A 123 -3.95 -6.85 -107.65
C THR A 123 -2.81 -5.90 -107.30
N ALA A 124 -2.10 -5.38 -108.29
CA ALA A 124 -1.03 -4.39 -108.16
C ALA A 124 -1.43 -3.05 -108.81
N ILE A 125 -1.56 -1.96 -108.05
CA ILE A 125 -2.00 -0.65 -108.56
C ILE A 125 -1.03 0.44 -108.08
N GLY A 126 -0.27 1.02 -109.00
CA GLY A 126 0.69 2.10 -108.75
C GLY A 126 2.06 1.84 -109.40
N PRO A 127 2.86 2.88 -109.68
CA PRO A 127 4.21 2.70 -110.21
C PRO A 127 5.07 1.80 -109.31
N GLY A 128 5.61 0.71 -109.85
CA GLY A 128 6.43 -0.24 -109.11
C GLY A 128 5.68 -1.03 -108.02
N ALA A 129 4.35 -1.08 -108.02
CA ALA A 129 3.58 -1.93 -107.09
C ALA A 129 3.79 -3.42 -107.42
N HIS A 130 4.12 -4.25 -106.43
CA HIS A 130 4.33 -5.69 -106.59
C HIS A 130 3.33 -6.48 -105.73
N ALA A 131 2.43 -7.24 -106.35
CA ALA A 131 1.51 -8.19 -105.73
C ALA A 131 1.91 -9.60 -106.19
N ILE A 132 2.79 -10.26 -105.45
CA ILE A 132 3.54 -11.44 -105.94
C ILE A 132 2.80 -12.76 -105.66
N ALA A 133 2.10 -12.87 -104.54
CA ALA A 133 1.47 -14.11 -104.09
C ALA A 133 -0.05 -14.16 -104.37
N ASP A 134 -0.63 -15.36 -104.32
CA ASP A 134 -2.06 -15.56 -104.57
C ASP A 134 -2.93 -14.73 -103.63
N GLY A 135 -3.96 -14.08 -104.18
CA GLY A 135 -4.87 -13.18 -103.46
C GLY A 135 -4.24 -11.90 -102.90
N SER A 136 -2.97 -11.60 -103.21
CA SER A 136 -2.29 -10.42 -102.68
C SER A 136 -2.74 -9.11 -103.34
N THR A 137 -2.79 -8.03 -102.57
CA THR A 137 -3.22 -6.68 -103.03
C THR A 137 -2.18 -5.63 -102.66
N SER A 138 -1.53 -5.03 -103.66
CA SER A 138 -0.48 -4.02 -103.51
C SER A 138 -0.93 -2.71 -104.18
N ILE A 139 -1.14 -1.63 -103.41
CA ILE A 139 -1.66 -0.35 -103.93
C ILE A 139 -0.78 0.81 -103.46
N GLY A 140 0.04 1.37 -104.34
CA GLY A 140 0.92 2.51 -104.04
C GLY A 140 2.27 2.43 -104.75
N ILE A 141 3.03 3.53 -104.71
CA ILE A 141 4.35 3.57 -105.34
C ILE A 141 5.31 2.64 -104.60
N ASN A 142 5.91 1.69 -105.30
CA ASN A 142 6.83 0.68 -104.74
C ASN A 142 6.26 -0.13 -103.56
N SER A 143 4.93 -0.31 -103.47
CA SER A 143 4.32 -1.22 -102.50
C SER A 143 4.62 -2.68 -102.83
N GLN A 144 4.70 -3.55 -101.82
CA GLN A 144 5.08 -4.96 -101.96
C GLN A 144 4.17 -5.86 -101.11
N ALA A 145 3.20 -6.52 -101.74
CA ALA A 145 2.37 -7.56 -101.14
C ALA A 145 2.90 -8.93 -101.62
N THR A 146 3.71 -9.60 -100.80
CA THR A 146 4.42 -10.84 -101.18
C THR A 146 3.96 -12.07 -100.40
N GLY A 147 3.08 -11.91 -99.41
CA GLY A 147 2.42 -13.01 -98.71
C GLY A 147 1.08 -13.40 -99.35
N VAL A 148 0.68 -14.68 -99.22
CA VAL A 148 -0.64 -15.16 -99.70
C VAL A 148 -1.76 -14.41 -98.97
N ASN A 149 -2.74 -13.89 -99.70
CA ASN A 149 -3.81 -13.01 -99.18
C ASN A 149 -3.30 -11.78 -98.40
N SER A 150 -2.10 -11.28 -98.69
CA SER A 150 -1.57 -10.07 -98.04
C SER A 150 -2.05 -8.78 -98.70
N VAL A 151 -2.08 -7.69 -97.92
CA VAL A 151 -2.43 -6.35 -98.37
C VAL A 151 -1.28 -5.39 -98.07
N ALA A 152 -0.84 -4.61 -99.05
CA ALA A 152 0.19 -3.58 -98.91
C ALA A 152 -0.28 -2.28 -99.59
N MET A 153 -0.80 -1.31 -98.84
CA MET A 153 -1.36 -0.07 -99.39
C MET A 153 -0.60 1.16 -98.88
N GLY A 154 0.03 1.91 -99.78
CA GLY A 154 0.81 3.10 -99.48
C GLY A 154 2.19 3.09 -100.14
N VAL A 155 2.85 4.25 -100.16
CA VAL A 155 4.20 4.37 -100.76
C VAL A 155 5.20 3.55 -99.93
N GLN A 156 5.84 2.57 -100.55
CA GLN A 156 6.77 1.62 -99.91
C GLN A 156 6.15 0.82 -98.75
N ALA A 157 4.86 0.52 -98.80
CA ALA A 157 4.23 -0.42 -97.86
C ALA A 157 4.66 -1.88 -98.17
N ILE A 158 4.93 -2.69 -97.14
CA ILE A 158 5.40 -4.08 -97.29
C ILE A 158 4.48 -5.03 -96.49
N GLY A 159 3.74 -5.89 -97.18
CA GLY A 159 2.95 -6.99 -96.62
C GLY A 159 3.50 -8.33 -97.09
N SER A 160 4.50 -8.89 -96.38
CA SER A 160 5.18 -10.13 -96.83
C SER A 160 4.71 -11.40 -96.12
N GLY A 161 3.95 -11.28 -95.03
CA GLY A 161 3.37 -12.42 -94.32
C GLY A 161 2.05 -12.87 -94.94
N SER A 162 1.74 -14.17 -94.90
CA SER A 162 0.42 -14.64 -95.32
C SER A 162 -0.68 -14.03 -94.44
N TYR A 163 -1.78 -13.57 -95.04
CA TYR A 163 -2.85 -12.82 -94.38
C TYR A 163 -2.39 -11.51 -93.69
N SER A 164 -1.22 -10.96 -94.04
CA SER A 164 -0.75 -9.72 -93.43
C SER A 164 -1.36 -8.47 -94.07
N VAL A 165 -1.48 -7.39 -93.29
CA VAL A 165 -2.05 -6.11 -93.75
C VAL A 165 -1.10 -4.98 -93.40
N ALA A 166 -0.49 -4.33 -94.39
CA ALA A 166 0.32 -3.13 -94.26
C ALA A 166 -0.39 -1.95 -94.95
N ILE A 167 -0.79 -0.92 -94.20
CA ILE A 167 -1.50 0.26 -94.73
C ILE A 167 -0.84 1.55 -94.21
N GLY A 168 -0.20 2.31 -95.09
CA GLY A 168 0.50 3.55 -94.78
C GLY A 168 1.86 3.63 -95.48
N ASN A 169 2.38 4.85 -95.64
CA ASN A 169 3.74 5.05 -96.16
C ASN A 169 4.76 4.35 -95.25
N LEU A 170 5.67 3.55 -95.82
CA LEU A 170 6.67 2.77 -95.08
C LEU A 170 6.08 1.84 -94.00
N SER A 171 4.81 1.44 -94.11
CA SER A 171 4.23 0.43 -93.23
C SER A 171 4.79 -0.97 -93.55
N SER A 172 5.04 -1.79 -92.54
CA SER A 172 5.66 -3.10 -92.70
C SER A 172 4.97 -4.17 -91.86
N SER A 173 4.47 -5.23 -92.49
CA SER A 173 3.76 -6.34 -91.86
C SER A 173 4.29 -7.67 -92.41
N THR A 174 5.33 -8.20 -91.75
CA THR A 174 6.19 -9.23 -92.35
C THR A 174 5.80 -10.66 -92.02
N GLN A 175 5.03 -10.88 -90.95
CA GLN A 175 4.71 -12.20 -90.42
C GLN A 175 3.26 -12.62 -90.70
N ASN A 176 2.98 -13.92 -90.55
CA ASN A 176 1.65 -14.48 -90.74
C ASN A 176 0.60 -13.79 -89.83
N GLY A 177 -0.52 -13.35 -90.41
CA GLY A 177 -1.63 -12.71 -89.73
C GLY A 177 -1.31 -11.36 -89.04
N SER A 178 -0.18 -10.72 -89.36
CA SER A 178 0.20 -9.43 -88.77
C SER A 178 -0.54 -8.25 -89.42
N VAL A 179 -0.74 -7.16 -88.67
CA VAL A 179 -1.45 -5.95 -89.14
C VAL A 179 -0.65 -4.70 -88.75
N ALA A 180 -0.13 -3.96 -89.72
CA ALA A 180 0.55 -2.67 -89.57
C ALA A 180 -0.22 -1.55 -90.27
N ILE A 181 -0.87 -0.64 -89.52
CA ILE A 181 -1.69 0.45 -90.08
C ILE A 181 -1.22 1.79 -89.52
N GLY A 182 -0.69 2.65 -90.39
CA GLY A 182 -0.11 3.95 -90.08
C GLY A 182 1.19 4.19 -90.84
N SER A 183 1.57 5.45 -91.03
CA SER A 183 2.88 5.77 -91.63
C SER A 183 4.00 5.27 -90.71
N GLY A 184 4.94 4.47 -91.23
CA GLY A 184 6.01 3.83 -90.45
C GLY A 184 5.55 2.78 -89.42
N ALA A 185 4.29 2.34 -89.46
CA ALA A 185 3.81 1.27 -88.57
C ALA A 185 4.50 -0.06 -88.92
N SER A 186 4.89 -0.84 -87.91
CA SER A 186 5.69 -2.06 -88.08
C SER A 186 5.15 -3.20 -87.23
N ALA A 187 4.68 -4.28 -87.86
CA ALA A 187 4.19 -5.50 -87.22
C ALA A 187 5.10 -6.67 -87.63
N LEU A 188 6.07 -6.97 -86.76
CA LEU A 188 7.18 -7.90 -87.01
C LEU A 188 7.02 -9.23 -86.24
N GLY A 189 6.00 -9.35 -85.38
CA GLY A 189 5.63 -10.60 -84.72
C GLY A 189 4.49 -11.35 -85.42
N VAL A 190 4.43 -12.68 -85.27
CA VAL A 190 3.29 -13.48 -85.78
C VAL A 190 2.01 -13.02 -85.08
N SER A 191 0.97 -12.76 -85.86
CA SER A 191 -0.32 -12.22 -85.41
C SER A 191 -0.21 -10.91 -84.59
N ALA A 192 0.85 -10.12 -84.80
CA ALA A 192 1.05 -8.85 -84.11
C ALA A 192 0.27 -7.70 -84.78
N ILE A 193 -0.18 -6.72 -84.00
CA ILE A 193 -0.97 -5.57 -84.46
C ILE A 193 -0.25 -4.26 -84.09
N GLY A 194 0.27 -3.53 -85.08
CA GLY A 194 0.77 -2.16 -84.96
C GLY A 194 -0.18 -1.16 -85.59
N LEU A 195 -0.88 -0.34 -84.81
CA LEU A 195 -1.87 0.64 -85.29
C LEU A 195 -1.50 2.05 -84.79
N GLY A 196 -1.01 2.90 -85.69
CA GLY A 196 -0.58 4.26 -85.40
C GLY A 196 0.71 4.62 -86.15
N ASN A 197 0.98 5.91 -86.31
CA ASN A 197 2.24 6.35 -86.91
C ASN A 197 3.43 5.90 -86.04
N ASN A 198 4.41 5.21 -86.64
CA ASN A 198 5.56 4.60 -85.96
C ASN A 198 5.20 3.60 -84.84
N ALA A 199 3.99 3.02 -84.84
CA ALA A 199 3.61 1.97 -83.89
C ALA A 199 4.37 0.67 -84.22
N THR A 200 5.05 0.06 -83.24
CA THR A 200 5.94 -1.10 -83.44
C THR A 200 5.50 -2.28 -82.58
N ALA A 201 4.95 -3.34 -83.20
CA ALA A 201 4.59 -4.59 -82.54
C ALA A 201 5.50 -5.72 -83.06
N SER A 202 6.59 -5.99 -82.34
CA SER A 202 7.59 -7.00 -82.74
C SER A 202 7.49 -8.32 -81.97
N GLY A 203 6.78 -8.34 -80.84
CA GLY A 203 6.50 -9.58 -80.11
C GLY A 203 5.43 -10.45 -80.78
N GLN A 204 5.49 -11.77 -80.57
CA GLN A 204 4.44 -12.69 -81.02
C GLN A 204 3.11 -12.36 -80.30
N TYR A 205 1.99 -12.27 -81.04
CA TYR A 205 0.69 -11.84 -80.49
C TYR A 205 0.70 -10.47 -79.80
N ALA A 206 1.68 -9.60 -80.10
CA ALA A 206 1.79 -8.29 -79.46
C ALA A 206 0.88 -7.25 -80.12
N ALA A 207 0.42 -6.26 -79.35
CA ALA A 207 -0.44 -5.19 -79.83
C ALA A 207 0.13 -3.82 -79.43
N ALA A 208 0.55 -3.01 -80.41
CA ALA A 208 1.03 -1.63 -80.25
C ALA A 208 0.03 -0.67 -80.90
N LEU A 209 -0.80 -0.01 -80.10
CA LEU A 209 -1.88 0.88 -80.55
C LEU A 209 -1.61 2.31 -80.07
N GLY A 210 -1.29 3.21 -80.99
CA GLY A 210 -1.02 4.63 -80.73
C GLY A 210 0.29 5.10 -81.35
N LEU A 211 0.41 6.42 -81.53
CA LEU A 211 1.59 7.03 -82.15
C LEU A 211 2.86 6.77 -81.32
N GLY A 212 3.85 6.15 -81.95
CA GLY A 212 5.12 5.74 -81.32
C GLY A 212 4.99 4.67 -80.23
N SER A 213 3.87 3.94 -80.15
CA SER A 213 3.72 2.81 -79.21
C SER A 213 4.63 1.63 -79.59
N VAL A 214 5.15 0.91 -78.60
CA VAL A 214 6.10 -0.20 -78.78
C VAL A 214 5.68 -1.41 -77.94
N ALA A 215 5.39 -2.54 -78.59
CA ALA A 215 5.10 -3.82 -77.95
C ALA A 215 6.09 -4.89 -78.46
N SER A 216 7.18 -5.08 -77.71
CA SER A 216 8.30 -5.96 -78.11
C SER A 216 8.26 -7.34 -77.47
N GLY A 217 7.57 -7.50 -76.34
CA GLY A 217 7.43 -8.78 -75.65
C GLY A 217 6.37 -9.68 -76.30
N ALA A 218 6.53 -11.00 -76.18
CA ALA A 218 5.47 -11.92 -76.59
C ALA A 218 4.21 -11.68 -75.73
N GLN A 219 3.04 -11.64 -76.36
CA GLN A 219 1.74 -11.30 -75.74
C GLN A 219 1.70 -9.90 -75.09
N ALA A 220 2.63 -9.01 -75.44
CA ALA A 220 2.68 -7.67 -74.86
C ALA A 220 1.66 -6.71 -75.48
N VAL A 221 1.08 -5.83 -74.67
CA VAL A 221 0.08 -4.84 -75.10
C VAL A 221 0.53 -3.44 -74.71
N ALA A 222 0.80 -2.59 -75.70
CA ALA A 222 1.08 -1.17 -75.53
C ALA A 222 -0.03 -0.33 -76.18
N LEU A 223 -0.80 0.40 -75.38
CA LEU A 223 -1.92 1.24 -75.84
C LEU A 223 -1.77 2.68 -75.32
N GLY A 224 -1.55 3.62 -76.24
CA GLY A 224 -1.36 5.05 -75.97
C GLY A 224 -0.10 5.62 -76.63
N PHE A 225 -0.03 6.96 -76.72
CA PHE A 225 1.14 7.68 -77.24
C PHE A 225 2.41 7.28 -76.49
N ALA A 226 3.44 6.86 -77.23
CA ALA A 226 4.75 6.45 -76.70
C ALA A 226 4.68 5.45 -75.52
N SER A 227 3.67 4.57 -75.50
CA SER A 227 3.56 3.48 -74.53
C SER A 227 4.55 2.35 -74.88
N ASN A 228 5.17 1.73 -73.87
CA ASN A 228 6.24 0.75 -74.06
C ASN A 228 5.96 -0.54 -73.26
N ALA A 229 5.67 -1.65 -73.93
CA ALA A 229 5.52 -2.97 -73.33
C ALA A 229 6.61 -3.92 -73.88
N THR A 230 7.75 -4.01 -73.18
CA THR A 230 8.99 -4.58 -73.75
C THR A 230 9.26 -6.04 -73.40
N ASN A 231 8.49 -6.63 -72.48
CA ASN A 231 8.74 -7.96 -71.92
C ASN A 231 7.50 -8.89 -72.05
N THR A 232 7.68 -10.19 -71.88
CA THR A 232 6.62 -11.20 -72.10
C THR A 232 5.43 -10.96 -71.18
N GLY A 233 4.22 -10.90 -71.75
CA GLY A 233 2.97 -10.61 -71.04
C GLY A 233 2.86 -9.20 -70.44
N ALA A 234 3.76 -8.28 -70.81
CA ALA A 234 3.73 -6.91 -70.30
C ALA A 234 2.54 -6.12 -70.86
N VAL A 235 1.84 -5.38 -70.00
CA VAL A 235 0.73 -4.49 -70.37
C VAL A 235 1.12 -3.05 -70.02
N SER A 236 1.00 -2.14 -70.97
CA SER A 236 1.31 -0.71 -70.84
C SER A 236 0.18 0.12 -71.45
N LEU A 237 -0.59 0.81 -70.61
CA LEU A 237 -1.82 1.50 -70.98
C LEU A 237 -1.78 2.98 -70.55
N GLY A 238 -1.49 3.89 -71.48
CA GLY A 238 -1.46 5.33 -71.25
C GLY A 238 -0.25 6.05 -71.86
N ASN A 239 -0.30 7.38 -71.90
CA ASN A 239 0.76 8.23 -72.44
C ASN A 239 2.10 8.00 -71.72
N GLN A 240 3.15 7.62 -72.44
CA GLN A 240 4.49 7.34 -71.88
C GLN A 240 4.47 6.31 -70.72
N SER A 241 3.45 5.45 -70.67
CA SER A 241 3.47 4.27 -69.79
C SER A 241 4.59 3.33 -70.23
N THR A 242 5.22 2.63 -69.28
CA THR A 242 6.28 1.67 -69.55
C THR A 242 6.12 0.43 -68.67
N SER A 243 5.95 -0.73 -69.28
CA SER A 243 6.06 -2.03 -68.62
C SER A 243 7.23 -2.82 -69.21
N SER A 244 8.25 -3.06 -68.37
CA SER A 244 9.50 -3.73 -68.73
C SER A 244 9.81 -4.96 -67.86
N GLY A 245 9.09 -5.15 -66.75
CA GLY A 245 9.06 -6.43 -66.02
C GLY A 245 8.25 -7.48 -66.77
N ALA A 246 8.65 -8.75 -66.67
CA ALA A 246 7.85 -9.86 -67.21
C ALA A 246 6.49 -9.93 -66.50
N ALA A 247 5.40 -10.07 -67.25
CA ALA A 247 4.01 -9.95 -66.75
C ALA A 247 3.70 -8.64 -65.97
N GLY A 248 4.49 -7.58 -66.17
CA GLY A 248 4.27 -6.29 -65.52
C GLY A 248 3.08 -5.53 -66.11
N VAL A 249 2.35 -4.79 -65.28
CA VAL A 249 1.18 -4.01 -65.66
C VAL A 249 1.39 -2.54 -65.30
N ALA A 250 1.52 -1.68 -66.31
CA ALA A 250 1.63 -0.22 -66.17
C ALA A 250 0.38 0.46 -66.74
N VAL A 251 -0.42 1.14 -65.92
CA VAL A 251 -1.65 1.82 -66.33
C VAL A 251 -1.64 3.27 -65.86
N GLY A 252 -1.75 4.23 -66.77
CA GLY A 252 -1.75 5.67 -66.50
C GLY A 252 -0.52 6.38 -67.06
N SER A 253 -0.61 7.71 -67.15
CA SER A 253 0.44 8.55 -67.77
C SER A 253 1.76 8.43 -67.01
N GLY A 254 2.86 8.07 -67.67
CA GLY A 254 4.17 7.91 -67.03
C GLY A 254 4.26 6.77 -65.99
N SER A 255 3.29 5.85 -65.93
CA SER A 255 3.38 4.67 -65.07
C SER A 255 4.55 3.77 -65.50
N LEU A 256 5.24 3.16 -64.53
CA LEU A 256 6.42 2.32 -64.73
C LEU A 256 6.31 1.01 -63.94
N ALA A 257 6.14 -0.11 -64.63
CA ALA A 257 6.25 -1.46 -64.07
C ALA A 257 7.56 -2.11 -64.55
N SER A 258 8.65 -1.96 -63.79
CA SER A 258 9.95 -2.56 -64.12
C SER A 258 10.26 -3.83 -63.34
N GLY A 259 9.56 -4.08 -62.23
CA GLY A 259 9.63 -5.35 -61.51
C GLY A 259 8.80 -6.44 -62.18
N ASN A 260 9.29 -7.70 -62.14
CA ASN A 260 8.56 -8.85 -62.66
C ASN A 260 7.25 -9.04 -61.88
N SER A 261 6.13 -9.25 -62.57
CA SER A 261 4.77 -9.26 -62.03
C SER A 261 4.39 -7.98 -61.25
N GLY A 262 5.09 -6.87 -61.50
CA GLY A 262 4.83 -5.59 -60.84
C GLY A 262 3.61 -4.87 -61.41
N VAL A 263 2.82 -4.22 -60.55
CA VAL A 263 1.59 -3.51 -60.93
C VAL A 263 1.72 -2.02 -60.58
N ALA A 264 1.92 -1.18 -61.59
CA ALA A 264 1.96 0.28 -61.48
C ALA A 264 0.68 0.90 -62.05
N MET A 265 -0.16 1.52 -61.21
CA MET A 265 -1.41 2.15 -61.63
C MET A 265 -1.50 3.60 -61.16
N GLY A 266 -1.83 4.50 -62.07
CA GLY A 266 -1.94 5.95 -61.86
C GLY A 266 -0.70 6.73 -62.33
N VAL A 267 -0.78 8.06 -62.27
CA VAL A 267 0.19 8.97 -62.92
C VAL A 267 1.55 8.90 -62.24
N ASN A 268 2.60 8.64 -63.02
CA ASN A 268 3.99 8.43 -62.57
C ASN A 268 4.17 7.34 -61.49
N SER A 269 3.20 6.42 -61.32
CA SER A 269 3.32 5.27 -60.40
C SER A 269 4.49 4.35 -60.81
N GLY A 270 5.21 3.77 -59.83
CA GLY A 270 6.43 3.01 -60.07
C GLY A 270 6.51 1.70 -59.27
N ALA A 271 6.17 0.58 -59.90
CA ALA A 271 6.36 -0.77 -59.35
C ALA A 271 7.71 -1.33 -59.85
N LYS A 272 8.75 -1.18 -59.03
CA LYS A 272 10.14 -1.48 -59.38
C LYS A 272 10.64 -2.79 -58.78
N GLY A 273 10.02 -3.26 -57.69
CA GLY A 273 10.31 -4.55 -57.07
C GLY A 273 9.57 -5.72 -57.71
N THR A 274 10.09 -6.94 -57.54
CA THR A 274 9.40 -8.17 -58.01
C THR A 274 8.10 -8.39 -57.22
N ALA A 275 7.01 -8.74 -57.91
CA ALA A 275 5.66 -8.92 -57.37
C ALA A 275 5.15 -7.71 -56.55
N SER A 276 5.62 -6.51 -56.88
CA SER A 276 5.36 -5.28 -56.11
C SER A 276 4.22 -4.46 -56.71
N ILE A 277 3.51 -3.70 -55.86
CA ILE A 277 2.28 -2.99 -56.24
C ILE A 277 2.42 -1.49 -55.91
N ALA A 278 2.30 -0.62 -56.91
CA ALA A 278 2.30 0.83 -56.78
C ALA A 278 1.01 1.41 -57.36
N ILE A 279 0.04 1.81 -56.52
CA ILE A 279 -1.24 2.38 -56.97
C ILE A 279 -1.38 3.80 -56.44
N GLY A 280 -1.25 4.81 -57.30
CA GLY A 280 -1.32 6.20 -56.88
C GLY A 280 -0.87 7.21 -57.91
N TRP A 281 -0.68 8.45 -57.45
CA TRP A 281 -0.20 9.56 -58.27
C TRP A 281 0.98 10.29 -57.60
N GLY A 282 1.47 11.35 -58.25
CA GLY A 282 2.53 12.23 -57.73
C GLY A 282 3.75 12.29 -58.65
N GLY A 283 4.92 12.58 -58.08
CA GLY A 283 6.20 12.54 -58.77
C GLY A 283 6.46 13.72 -59.72
N THR A 284 7.63 13.68 -60.35
CA THR A 284 8.10 14.69 -61.30
C THR A 284 7.47 14.46 -62.67
N ALA A 285 6.78 15.46 -63.21
CA ALA A 285 6.20 15.39 -64.56
C ALA A 285 7.27 15.06 -65.61
N GLY A 286 6.99 14.08 -66.47
CA GLY A 286 7.94 13.61 -67.49
C GLY A 286 9.01 12.63 -66.98
N VAL A 287 8.99 12.23 -65.68
CA VAL A 287 9.87 11.20 -65.13
C VAL A 287 9.02 9.97 -64.75
N PRO A 288 8.98 8.92 -65.58
CA PRO A 288 8.17 7.74 -65.31
C PRO A 288 8.55 7.06 -63.99
N GLY A 289 7.55 6.57 -63.24
CA GLY A 289 7.76 5.88 -61.98
C GLY A 289 8.36 6.71 -60.84
N SER A 290 8.18 8.03 -60.84
CA SER A 290 8.71 8.96 -59.82
C SER A 290 7.71 9.32 -58.70
N GLY A 291 6.44 8.91 -58.81
CA GLY A 291 5.38 9.25 -57.86
C GLY A 291 5.24 8.25 -56.73
N THR A 292 4.10 7.55 -56.67
CA THR A 292 3.92 6.42 -55.74
C THR A 292 4.85 5.27 -56.15
N GLN A 293 5.75 4.87 -55.27
CA GLN A 293 6.86 3.95 -55.55
C GLN A 293 6.84 2.72 -54.62
N SER A 294 6.90 1.54 -55.23
CA SER A 294 7.06 0.26 -54.57
C SER A 294 8.36 -0.36 -55.09
N LEU A 295 9.39 -0.34 -54.25
CA LEU A 295 10.77 -0.62 -54.63
C LEU A 295 11.21 -2.03 -54.25
N GLY A 296 10.75 -2.54 -53.10
CA GLY A 296 11.10 -3.86 -52.59
C GLY A 296 10.26 -5.00 -53.16
N THR A 297 10.76 -6.21 -53.05
CA THR A 297 10.09 -7.46 -53.39
C THR A 297 8.82 -7.64 -52.57
N SER A 298 7.70 -7.96 -53.22
CA SER A 298 6.38 -8.13 -52.60
C SER A 298 5.95 -6.93 -51.73
N SER A 299 6.47 -5.73 -52.02
CA SER A 299 6.09 -4.49 -51.34
C SER A 299 4.83 -3.88 -51.96
N ILE A 300 4.10 -3.09 -51.18
CA ILE A 300 2.86 -2.41 -51.62
C ILE A 300 2.93 -0.94 -51.22
N ALA A 301 2.81 -0.04 -52.20
CA ALA A 301 2.70 1.40 -52.01
C ALA A 301 1.39 1.92 -52.62
N MET A 302 0.55 2.58 -51.82
CA MET A 302 -0.73 3.10 -52.27
C MET A 302 -1.00 4.53 -51.78
N GLY A 303 -1.33 5.44 -52.69
CA GLY A 303 -1.74 6.81 -52.32
C GLY A 303 -1.23 7.91 -53.26
N SER A 304 -0.47 8.84 -52.71
CA SER A 304 0.14 9.94 -53.46
C SER A 304 1.53 10.20 -52.89
N ASN A 305 2.54 10.16 -53.76
CA ASN A 305 3.94 10.32 -53.40
C ASN A 305 4.40 9.37 -52.25
N THR A 306 3.80 8.18 -52.21
CA THR A 306 3.98 7.13 -51.21
C THR A 306 5.19 6.25 -51.55
N SER A 307 5.95 5.74 -50.57
CA SER A 307 7.13 4.90 -50.80
C SER A 307 7.12 3.63 -49.94
N ALA A 308 7.15 2.46 -50.58
CA ALA A 308 7.47 1.18 -49.94
C ALA A 308 8.87 0.74 -50.41
N GLY A 309 9.89 1.06 -49.61
CA GLY A 309 11.29 1.05 -50.01
C GLY A 309 12.03 -0.29 -49.90
N ALA A 310 11.52 -1.21 -49.08
CA ALA A 310 12.18 -2.48 -48.77
C ALA A 310 11.25 -3.70 -48.99
N ASP A 311 11.82 -4.89 -48.95
CA ASP A 311 11.07 -6.14 -49.15
C ASP A 311 9.94 -6.28 -48.12
N ASN A 312 8.78 -6.76 -48.57
CA ASN A 312 7.55 -6.91 -47.80
C ASN A 312 7.02 -5.61 -47.13
N ALA A 313 7.54 -4.44 -47.48
CA ALA A 313 7.10 -3.17 -46.90
C ALA A 313 5.71 -2.75 -47.40
N LEU A 314 4.90 -2.17 -46.52
CA LEU A 314 3.53 -1.74 -46.77
C LEU A 314 3.37 -0.24 -46.48
N ALA A 315 3.16 0.58 -47.51
CA ALA A 315 3.00 2.03 -47.39
C ALA A 315 1.64 2.49 -47.93
N PHE A 316 0.81 3.13 -47.11
CA PHE A 316 -0.53 3.59 -47.48
C PHE A 316 -0.78 5.04 -47.04
N GLY A 317 -1.11 5.92 -47.99
CA GLY A 317 -1.49 7.31 -47.74
C GLY A 317 -0.52 8.35 -48.34
N LEU A 318 -0.89 9.63 -48.25
CA LEU A 318 -0.10 10.74 -48.78
C LEU A 318 1.26 10.83 -48.08
N ASN A 319 2.36 10.78 -48.83
CA ASN A 319 3.74 10.81 -48.32
C ASN A 319 4.05 9.74 -47.24
N ALA A 320 3.34 8.61 -47.20
CA ALA A 320 3.69 7.51 -46.30
C ALA A 320 4.98 6.82 -46.78
N ASN A 321 5.89 6.47 -45.85
CA ASN A 321 7.20 5.91 -46.15
C ASN A 321 7.51 4.67 -45.29
N ALA A 322 7.43 3.48 -45.88
CA ALA A 322 7.83 2.22 -45.26
C ALA A 322 9.16 1.77 -45.90
N SER A 323 10.31 2.15 -45.31
CA SER A 323 11.64 1.85 -45.87
C SER A 323 12.39 0.73 -45.16
N GLY A 324 11.81 0.14 -44.10
CA GLY A 324 12.36 -1.01 -43.39
C GLY A 324 11.83 -2.35 -43.89
N LEU A 325 12.64 -3.41 -43.75
CA LEU A 325 12.23 -4.78 -44.08
C LEU A 325 10.96 -5.18 -43.31
N SER A 326 9.92 -5.61 -44.02
CA SER A 326 8.61 -5.93 -43.46
C SER A 326 8.01 -4.81 -42.58
N SER A 327 8.31 -3.54 -42.90
CA SER A 327 7.75 -2.39 -42.18
C SER A 327 6.39 -1.96 -42.74
N ILE A 328 5.58 -1.31 -41.90
CA ILE A 328 4.23 -0.87 -42.21
C ILE A 328 4.12 0.62 -41.90
N ALA A 329 3.79 1.46 -42.88
CA ALA A 329 3.49 2.88 -42.71
C ALA A 329 2.10 3.18 -43.29
N MET A 330 1.11 3.46 -42.45
CA MET A 330 -0.27 3.76 -42.87
C MET A 330 -0.76 5.08 -42.26
N GLY A 331 -1.10 6.04 -43.12
CA GLY A 331 -1.53 7.38 -42.73
C GLY A 331 -0.70 8.47 -43.40
N VAL A 332 -1.22 9.70 -43.40
CA VAL A 332 -0.54 10.86 -44.02
C VAL A 332 0.78 11.12 -43.31
N GLN A 333 1.89 11.14 -44.06
CA GLN A 333 3.26 11.31 -43.55
C GLN A 333 3.67 10.28 -42.48
N SER A 334 3.00 9.11 -42.43
CA SER A 334 3.46 7.99 -41.60
C SER A 334 4.80 7.47 -42.09
N THR A 335 5.72 7.14 -41.18
CA THR A 335 7.09 6.78 -41.51
C THR A 335 7.57 5.60 -40.66
N ALA A 336 7.95 4.50 -41.31
CA ALA A 336 8.50 3.30 -40.67
C ALA A 336 9.82 2.92 -41.37
N THR A 337 10.97 3.27 -40.77
CA THR A 337 12.27 3.19 -41.48
C THR A 337 13.06 1.92 -41.21
N GLN A 338 12.81 1.26 -40.07
CA GLN A 338 13.57 0.09 -39.63
C GLN A 338 12.78 -1.21 -39.79
N GLN A 339 13.49 -2.33 -39.71
CA GLN A 339 12.90 -3.67 -39.80
C GLN A 339 11.79 -3.86 -38.76
N PHE A 340 10.66 -4.44 -39.20
CA PHE A 340 9.44 -4.65 -38.40
C PHE A 340 8.84 -3.39 -37.78
N GLY A 341 9.21 -2.18 -38.24
CA GLY A 341 8.61 -0.93 -37.78
C GLY A 341 7.14 -0.81 -38.22
N VAL A 342 6.25 -0.41 -37.32
CA VAL A 342 4.79 -0.28 -37.56
C VAL A 342 4.35 1.12 -37.18
N ALA A 343 4.09 1.99 -38.18
CA ALA A 343 3.64 3.37 -38.01
C ALA A 343 2.22 3.56 -38.57
N LEU A 344 1.21 3.59 -37.70
CA LEU A 344 -0.20 3.72 -38.05
C LEU A 344 -0.78 5.03 -37.49
N GLY A 345 -0.96 6.03 -38.36
CA GLY A 345 -1.52 7.33 -38.01
C GLY A 345 -0.96 8.47 -38.84
N ASN A 346 -1.62 9.63 -38.80
CA ASN A 346 -1.07 10.85 -39.39
C ASN A 346 0.19 11.27 -38.60
N LEU A 347 1.34 11.44 -39.28
CA LEU A 347 2.65 11.73 -38.66
C LEU A 347 3.13 10.65 -37.66
N ALA A 348 2.64 9.41 -37.74
CA ALA A 348 3.17 8.32 -36.92
C ALA A 348 4.61 7.96 -37.35
N LEU A 349 5.51 7.74 -36.39
CA LEU A 349 6.94 7.56 -36.63
C LEU A 349 7.48 6.32 -35.92
N ALA A 350 7.80 5.27 -36.68
CA ALA A 350 8.45 4.04 -36.21
C ALA A 350 9.88 3.94 -36.76
N THR A 351 10.81 4.65 -36.11
CA THR A 351 12.24 4.71 -36.50
C THR A 351 13.14 3.80 -35.68
N GLY A 352 12.59 3.07 -34.70
CA GLY A 352 13.25 1.96 -34.02
C GLY A 352 13.01 0.60 -34.68
N THR A 353 13.98 -0.32 -34.61
CA THR A 353 13.78 -1.73 -35.00
C THR A 353 12.69 -2.36 -34.14
N SER A 354 11.69 -3.00 -34.75
CA SER A 354 10.48 -3.49 -34.07
C SER A 354 9.71 -2.40 -33.30
N GLY A 355 9.88 -1.12 -33.67
CA GLY A 355 9.16 0.00 -33.08
C GLY A 355 7.70 0.04 -33.54
N THR A 356 6.75 0.14 -32.62
CA THR A 356 5.32 0.24 -32.90
C THR A 356 4.80 1.61 -32.49
N ALA A 357 4.39 2.42 -33.47
CA ALA A 357 3.79 3.75 -33.30
C ALA A 357 2.34 3.75 -33.83
N LEU A 358 1.35 3.77 -32.94
CA LEU A 358 -0.08 3.71 -33.28
C LEU A 358 -0.83 4.94 -32.74
N GLY A 359 -1.12 5.91 -33.61
CA GLY A 359 -1.78 7.17 -33.25
C GLY A 359 -1.26 8.34 -34.06
N ALA A 360 -2.00 9.45 -34.10
CA ALA A 360 -1.51 10.66 -34.75
C ALA A 360 -0.32 11.25 -33.97
N GLY A 361 0.83 11.43 -34.61
CA GLY A 361 2.07 11.89 -33.96
C GLY A 361 2.72 10.88 -33.00
N ALA A 362 2.23 9.63 -32.93
CA ALA A 362 2.86 8.58 -32.12
C ALA A 362 4.29 8.31 -32.60
N THR A 363 5.25 8.16 -31.69
CA THR A 363 6.69 8.11 -32.00
C THR A 363 7.39 7.00 -31.23
N ALA A 364 7.86 5.97 -31.95
CA ALA A 364 8.60 4.82 -31.44
C ALA A 364 10.01 4.79 -32.07
N SER A 365 10.97 5.42 -31.39
CA SER A 365 12.27 5.78 -31.98
C SER A 365 13.43 4.84 -31.65
N ALA A 366 13.25 3.90 -30.72
CA ALA A 366 14.29 2.98 -30.28
C ALA A 366 13.87 1.51 -30.43
N VAL A 367 14.82 0.59 -30.27
CA VAL A 367 14.61 -0.85 -30.47
C VAL A 367 13.55 -1.38 -29.51
N ASN A 368 12.60 -2.17 -30.02
CA ASN A 368 11.50 -2.80 -29.28
C ASN A 368 10.65 -1.81 -28.47
N THR A 369 10.37 -0.61 -29.02
CA THR A 369 9.52 0.40 -28.37
C THR A 369 8.06 0.34 -28.82
N THR A 370 7.14 0.69 -27.93
CA THR A 370 5.71 0.76 -28.22
C THR A 370 5.15 2.11 -27.79
N ALA A 371 4.73 2.94 -28.75
CA ALA A 371 4.03 4.20 -28.57
C ALA A 371 2.60 4.08 -29.13
N ILE A 372 1.59 4.13 -28.28
CA ILE A 372 0.17 4.02 -28.66
C ILE A 372 -0.56 5.24 -28.11
N GLY A 373 -1.30 5.96 -28.94
CA GLY A 373 -2.03 7.18 -28.57
C GLY A 373 -1.49 8.44 -29.26
N ILE A 374 -2.31 9.49 -29.28
CA ILE A 374 -1.97 10.76 -29.95
C ILE A 374 -0.77 11.40 -29.25
N ASN A 375 0.26 11.78 -30.01
CA ASN A 375 1.53 12.36 -29.52
C ASN A 375 2.24 11.51 -28.44
N SER A 376 1.99 10.19 -28.38
CA SER A 376 2.74 9.28 -27.51
C SER A 376 4.19 9.13 -27.99
N VAL A 377 5.16 9.08 -27.07
CA VAL A 377 6.59 8.99 -27.39
C VAL A 377 7.26 7.89 -26.57
N ALA A 378 7.87 6.91 -27.24
CA ALA A 378 8.74 5.90 -26.63
C ALA A 378 10.13 5.97 -27.29
N ALA A 379 11.04 6.69 -26.64
CA ALA A 379 12.34 7.05 -27.21
C ALA A 379 13.54 6.29 -26.63
N ALA A 380 13.38 5.56 -25.52
CA ALA A 380 14.38 4.66 -24.95
C ALA A 380 14.11 3.19 -25.31
N GLY A 381 15.14 2.37 -25.49
CA GLY A 381 14.98 0.97 -25.95
C GLY A 381 14.20 0.09 -24.96
N ALA A 382 13.34 -0.79 -25.48
CA ALA A 382 12.47 -1.66 -24.70
C ALA A 382 11.58 -0.91 -23.68
N THR A 383 10.89 0.14 -24.14
CA THR A 383 9.97 0.96 -23.34
C THR A 383 8.59 1.12 -23.98
N VAL A 384 7.61 1.51 -23.17
CA VAL A 384 6.19 1.55 -23.54
C VAL A 384 5.57 2.89 -23.15
N ALA A 385 4.91 3.56 -24.10
CA ALA A 385 4.09 4.76 -23.89
C ALA A 385 2.67 4.50 -24.41
N ILE A 386 1.64 4.44 -23.55
CA ILE A 386 0.26 4.10 -23.93
C ILE A 386 -0.73 5.15 -23.42
N GLY A 387 -1.31 5.92 -24.33
CA GLY A 387 -2.28 6.99 -24.10
C GLY A 387 -1.82 8.33 -24.69
N ALA A 388 -2.60 9.38 -24.49
CA ALA A 388 -2.33 10.68 -25.12
C ALA A 388 -1.17 11.42 -24.44
N SER A 389 -0.26 11.98 -25.25
CA SER A 389 0.88 12.80 -24.81
C SER A 389 1.83 12.13 -23.79
N ASN A 390 1.76 10.81 -23.60
CA ASN A 390 2.66 10.10 -22.69
C ASN A 390 4.05 9.97 -23.31
N SER A 391 5.09 10.15 -22.50
CA SER A 391 6.48 10.19 -22.98
C SER A 391 7.41 9.35 -22.12
N VAL A 392 8.15 8.44 -22.73
CA VAL A 392 9.36 7.83 -22.17
C VAL A 392 10.56 8.40 -22.91
N ALA A 393 11.29 9.28 -22.24
CA ALA A 393 12.42 10.01 -22.81
C ALA A 393 13.60 9.08 -23.15
N ALA A 394 14.45 9.50 -24.09
CA ALA A 394 15.62 8.72 -24.52
C ALA A 394 16.67 8.48 -23.41
N ALA A 395 16.61 9.24 -22.31
CA ALA A 395 17.47 9.06 -21.13
C ALA A 395 16.92 8.03 -20.12
N ALA A 396 15.70 7.53 -20.31
CA ALA A 396 15.16 6.42 -19.52
C ALA A 396 15.87 5.10 -19.88
N GLY A 397 15.86 4.16 -18.94
CA GLY A 397 16.35 2.80 -19.15
C GLY A 397 15.28 1.84 -19.66
N ALA A 398 15.70 0.63 -19.98
CA ALA A 398 14.79 -0.44 -20.42
C ALA A 398 13.74 -0.82 -19.37
N GLY A 399 12.59 -1.31 -19.83
CA GLY A 399 11.48 -1.72 -18.98
C GLY A 399 10.62 -0.57 -18.43
N SER A 400 10.93 0.68 -18.79
CA SER A 400 10.16 1.84 -18.34
C SER A 400 8.83 2.01 -19.10
N ILE A 401 7.80 2.46 -18.39
CA ILE A 401 6.40 2.51 -18.85
C ILE A 401 5.78 3.87 -18.51
N ALA A 402 5.22 4.56 -19.50
CA ALA A 402 4.33 5.71 -19.32
C ALA A 402 2.91 5.37 -19.82
N GLY A 403 1.88 5.54 -18.99
CA GLY A 403 0.50 5.18 -19.32
C GLY A 403 -0.52 6.21 -18.81
N GLY A 404 -1.67 6.32 -19.49
CA GLY A 404 -2.74 7.26 -19.13
C GLY A 404 -2.76 8.52 -20.00
N ASN A 405 -2.62 9.72 -19.42
CA ASN A 405 -2.57 10.99 -20.15
C ASN A 405 -1.45 11.88 -19.61
N ASN A 406 -0.63 12.45 -20.49
CA ASN A 406 0.43 13.41 -20.16
C ASN A 406 1.46 12.91 -19.10
N SER A 407 1.59 11.59 -18.92
CA SER A 407 2.52 10.94 -18.00
C SER A 407 3.91 10.81 -18.62
N GLN A 408 4.95 11.13 -17.85
CA GLN A 408 6.32 11.30 -18.31
C GLN A 408 7.31 10.50 -17.47
N VAL A 409 8.09 9.65 -18.14
CA VAL A 409 9.32 9.04 -17.61
C VAL A 409 10.51 9.76 -18.24
N LEU A 410 11.19 10.61 -17.46
CA LEU A 410 12.29 11.45 -17.94
C LEU A 410 13.64 10.73 -17.88
N SER A 411 13.79 9.80 -16.94
CA SER A 411 14.98 8.98 -16.72
C SER A 411 14.62 7.72 -15.90
N GLY A 412 15.60 6.88 -15.62
CA GLY A 412 15.45 5.71 -14.76
C GLY A 412 15.13 4.42 -15.54
N THR A 413 15.74 3.32 -15.10
CA THR A 413 15.49 1.96 -15.60
C THR A 413 14.32 1.32 -14.86
N GLY A 414 13.38 0.70 -15.57
CA GLY A 414 12.20 0.08 -14.96
C GLY A 414 11.27 1.06 -14.24
N ALA A 415 11.24 2.33 -14.68
CA ALA A 415 10.42 3.39 -14.09
C ALA A 415 8.98 3.35 -14.61
N VAL A 416 7.99 3.57 -13.75
CA VAL A 416 6.56 3.39 -14.06
C VAL A 416 5.78 4.66 -13.73
N ALA A 417 5.17 5.26 -14.74
CA ALA A 417 4.34 6.47 -14.64
C ALA A 417 2.93 6.15 -15.19
N LEU A 418 1.91 6.02 -14.34
CA LEU A 418 0.56 5.60 -14.75
C LEU A 418 -0.54 6.53 -14.25
N GLY A 419 -1.31 7.11 -15.18
CA GLY A 419 -2.46 7.96 -14.89
C GLY A 419 -2.36 9.32 -15.55
N GLU A 420 -2.81 10.37 -14.88
CA GLU A 420 -2.74 11.76 -15.36
C GLU A 420 -1.43 12.39 -14.88
N GLY A 421 -0.70 13.07 -15.77
CA GLY A 421 0.33 14.06 -15.39
C GLY A 421 1.51 13.56 -14.55
N GLN A 422 1.75 12.25 -14.52
CA GLN A 422 2.80 11.65 -13.69
C GLN A 422 4.20 12.09 -14.14
N THR A 423 5.13 12.28 -13.20
CA THR A 423 6.52 12.69 -13.47
C THR A 423 7.50 11.74 -12.77
N VAL A 424 8.26 10.94 -13.51
CA VAL A 424 9.13 9.89 -12.95
C VAL A 424 10.54 9.95 -13.52
N SER A 425 11.55 9.86 -12.65
CA SER A 425 12.97 9.95 -13.04
C SER A 425 13.90 8.94 -12.35
N GLY A 426 13.46 8.27 -11.28
CA GLY A 426 14.31 7.36 -10.51
C GLY A 426 14.37 5.94 -11.08
N ASN A 427 15.49 5.24 -10.90
CA ASN A 427 15.57 3.81 -11.21
C ASN A 427 14.55 3.03 -10.36
N GLY A 428 13.70 2.22 -10.99
CA GLY A 428 12.62 1.49 -10.32
C GLY A 428 11.59 2.37 -9.61
N ALA A 429 11.51 3.66 -9.94
CA ALA A 429 10.55 4.58 -9.34
C ALA A 429 9.15 4.38 -9.93
N VAL A 430 8.13 4.55 -9.11
CA VAL A 430 6.73 4.31 -9.46
C VAL A 430 5.89 5.53 -9.09
N ALA A 431 5.07 6.02 -10.01
CA ALA A 431 4.06 7.05 -9.75
C ALA A 431 2.73 6.64 -10.40
N ILE A 432 1.67 6.55 -9.59
CA ILE A 432 0.35 6.08 -10.02
C ILE A 432 -0.74 7.01 -9.48
N GLY A 433 -1.55 7.60 -10.38
CA GLY A 433 -2.72 8.41 -10.02
C GLY A 433 -2.85 9.71 -10.82
N ASP A 434 -3.00 10.85 -10.15
CA ASP A 434 -3.41 12.12 -10.79
C ASP A 434 -3.10 13.37 -9.92
N PRO A 435 -2.13 14.23 -10.31
CA PRO A 435 -0.80 13.92 -10.83
C PRO A 435 0.18 13.60 -9.69
N SER A 436 1.27 12.86 -9.89
CA SER A 436 2.29 12.62 -8.83
C SER A 436 3.72 12.54 -9.37
N THR A 437 4.70 12.79 -8.50
CA THR A 437 6.12 12.91 -8.85
C THR A 437 7.00 11.94 -8.05
N SER A 438 7.72 11.03 -8.73
CA SER A 438 8.65 10.06 -8.13
C SER A 438 10.04 10.14 -8.78
N ILE A 439 10.96 10.87 -8.15
CA ILE A 439 12.31 11.10 -8.72
C ILE A 439 13.42 10.32 -8.00
N GLY A 440 13.21 9.89 -6.75
CA GLY A 440 14.18 9.07 -6.02
C GLY A 440 14.29 7.65 -6.60
N THR A 441 15.47 7.03 -6.49
CA THR A 441 15.64 5.61 -6.86
C THR A 441 14.79 4.74 -5.94
N GLY A 442 13.92 3.90 -6.51
CA GLY A 442 12.94 3.09 -5.76
C GLY A 442 11.85 3.90 -5.06
N ALA A 443 11.65 5.19 -5.41
CA ALA A 443 10.61 6.02 -4.82
C ALA A 443 9.22 5.64 -5.34
N VAL A 444 8.21 5.69 -4.47
CA VAL A 444 6.83 5.30 -4.79
C VAL A 444 5.86 6.43 -4.44
N THR A 445 5.05 6.85 -5.41
CA THR A 445 3.86 7.68 -5.19
C THR A 445 2.59 6.97 -5.63
N LEU A 446 1.52 7.10 -4.84
CA LEU A 446 0.21 6.53 -5.15
C LEU A 446 -0.91 7.47 -4.71
N GLY A 447 -1.76 7.87 -5.66
CA GLY A 447 -2.88 8.79 -5.44
C GLY A 447 -2.66 10.13 -6.13
N ALA A 448 -3.01 11.22 -5.46
CA ALA A 448 -3.06 12.56 -6.06
C ALA A 448 -2.03 13.53 -5.46
N ASN A 449 -1.45 14.40 -6.28
CA ASN A 449 -0.51 15.46 -5.90
C ASN A 449 0.69 15.03 -5.01
N ASN A 450 1.09 13.75 -5.01
CA ASN A 450 2.14 13.25 -4.12
C ASN A 450 3.53 13.49 -4.71
N THR A 451 4.52 13.67 -3.83
CA THR A 451 5.92 13.87 -4.18
C THR A 451 6.80 12.93 -3.37
N ALA A 452 7.61 12.10 -4.04
CA ALA A 452 8.62 11.24 -3.43
C ALA A 452 10.01 11.52 -4.05
N ASN A 453 10.80 12.36 -3.36
CA ASN A 453 12.08 12.85 -3.86
C ASN A 453 13.28 12.02 -3.34
N GLY A 454 13.16 11.45 -2.14
CA GLY A 454 14.23 10.64 -1.56
C GLY A 454 14.34 9.25 -2.18
N ASN A 455 15.55 8.69 -2.21
CA ASN A 455 15.74 7.27 -2.59
C ASN A 455 14.97 6.37 -1.60
N GLY A 456 14.15 5.46 -2.10
CA GLY A 456 13.25 4.61 -1.30
C GLY A 456 12.15 5.37 -0.56
N ALA A 457 11.88 6.64 -0.91
CA ALA A 457 10.81 7.42 -0.29
C ALA A 457 9.42 6.98 -0.78
N VAL A 458 8.43 7.02 0.10
CA VAL A 458 7.06 6.57 -0.18
C VAL A 458 6.07 7.68 0.21
N ALA A 459 5.27 8.16 -0.74
CA ALA A 459 4.22 9.16 -0.48
C ALA A 459 2.86 8.68 -1.04
N ILE A 460 1.90 8.39 -0.16
CA ILE A 460 0.64 7.72 -0.51
C ILE A 460 -0.57 8.50 0.03
N GLY A 461 -1.55 8.76 -0.84
CA GLY A 461 -2.80 9.46 -0.53
C GLY A 461 -2.98 10.72 -1.38
N ASN A 462 -3.21 11.88 -0.76
CA ASN A 462 -3.31 13.16 -1.48
C ASN A 462 -2.34 14.24 -0.97
N SER A 463 -1.63 14.92 -1.86
CA SER A 463 -0.73 16.05 -1.55
C SER A 463 0.39 15.74 -0.53
N ASN A 464 0.84 14.49 -0.43
CA ASN A 464 1.89 14.11 0.53
C ASN A 464 3.30 14.35 -0.03
N ASN A 465 4.25 14.65 0.85
CA ASN A 465 5.61 15.04 0.47
C ASN A 465 6.67 14.25 1.26
N ALA A 466 7.28 13.24 0.64
CA ALA A 466 8.35 12.42 1.19
C ALA A 466 9.70 12.79 0.55
N GLN A 467 10.46 13.65 1.23
CA GLN A 467 11.70 14.23 0.67
C GLN A 467 12.98 13.50 1.11
N GLY A 468 12.97 12.91 2.30
CA GLY A 468 14.13 12.20 2.84
C GLY A 468 14.36 10.83 2.21
N VAL A 469 15.61 10.39 2.18
CA VAL A 469 15.97 8.99 1.87
C VAL A 469 15.25 8.05 2.85
N GLY A 470 14.53 7.06 2.34
CA GLY A 470 13.73 6.12 3.13
C GLY A 470 12.59 6.75 3.92
N SER A 471 12.14 7.95 3.57
CA SER A 471 11.04 8.63 4.27
C SER A 471 9.65 8.12 3.84
N LEU A 472 8.68 8.18 4.75
CA LEU A 472 7.30 7.73 4.51
C LEU A 472 6.31 8.84 4.87
N ALA A 473 5.50 9.28 3.91
CA ALA A 473 4.40 10.21 4.11
C ALA A 473 3.06 9.55 3.68
N LEU A 474 2.19 9.24 4.64
CA LEU A 474 0.91 8.57 4.39
C LEU A 474 -0.26 9.38 4.95
N GLY A 475 -1.18 9.80 4.08
CA GLY A 475 -2.40 10.50 4.47
C GLY A 475 -2.87 11.53 3.45
N ASN A 476 -3.20 12.72 3.94
CA ASN A 476 -3.49 13.90 3.13
C ASN A 476 -2.62 15.05 3.61
N THR A 477 -1.91 15.75 2.73
CA THR A 477 -1.01 16.87 3.08
C THR A 477 0.06 16.54 4.12
N SER A 478 0.45 15.27 4.24
CA SER A 478 1.46 14.79 5.20
C SER A 478 2.87 15.01 4.66
N THR A 479 3.83 15.42 5.49
CA THR A 479 5.20 15.74 5.07
C THR A 479 6.25 15.02 5.90
N ALA A 480 7.09 14.23 5.24
CA ALA A 480 8.29 13.61 5.82
C ALA A 480 9.52 14.23 5.17
N ALA A 481 10.06 15.29 5.79
CA ALA A 481 11.03 16.18 5.16
C ALA A 481 12.48 15.64 5.19
N ALA A 482 12.81 14.76 6.13
CA ALA A 482 14.17 14.31 6.42
C ALA A 482 14.35 12.79 6.29
N ALA A 483 15.61 12.34 6.23
CA ALA A 483 15.96 10.93 6.05
C ALA A 483 15.38 10.04 7.17
N GLY A 484 14.77 8.92 6.80
CA GLY A 484 14.10 8.00 7.73
C GLY A 484 12.89 8.58 8.47
N ALA A 485 12.43 9.79 8.14
CA ALA A 485 11.28 10.40 8.79
C ALA A 485 9.96 9.74 8.37
N VAL A 486 9.03 9.60 9.32
CA VAL A 486 7.70 9.00 9.10
C VAL A 486 6.61 10.00 9.50
N ALA A 487 5.76 10.36 8.55
CA ALA A 487 4.56 11.18 8.77
C ALA A 487 3.31 10.37 8.43
N PHE A 488 2.57 9.94 9.46
CA PHE A 488 1.41 9.07 9.33
C PHE A 488 0.15 9.77 9.85
N GLY A 489 -0.75 10.13 8.95
CA GLY A 489 -1.99 10.85 9.25
C GLY A 489 -2.05 12.22 8.56
N ALA A 490 -3.27 12.70 8.31
CA ALA A 490 -3.47 13.92 7.53
C ALA A 490 -2.79 15.15 8.18
N SER A 491 -2.01 15.91 7.40
CA SER A 491 -1.21 17.04 7.88
C SER A 491 -0.21 16.69 8.99
N ALA A 492 0.19 15.42 9.12
CA ALA A 492 1.33 15.05 9.95
C ALA A 492 2.64 15.57 9.34
N VAL A 493 3.54 16.11 10.16
CA VAL A 493 4.80 16.71 9.70
C VAL A 493 5.97 16.19 10.55
N ALA A 494 6.86 15.42 9.91
CA ALA A 494 8.10 14.92 10.49
C ALA A 494 9.30 15.64 9.84
N ASN A 495 9.92 16.55 10.60
CA ASN A 495 10.92 17.50 10.08
C ASN A 495 12.37 17.06 10.25
N ASN A 496 12.71 16.28 11.28
CA ASN A 496 14.09 15.86 11.56
C ASN A 496 14.32 14.40 11.17
N ALA A 497 15.60 14.00 11.05
CA ALA A 497 15.95 12.65 10.60
C ALA A 497 15.51 11.60 11.63
N ASN A 498 14.87 10.52 11.16
CA ASN A 498 14.31 9.43 11.97
C ASN A 498 13.18 9.86 12.95
N ASP A 499 12.57 11.03 12.75
CA ASP A 499 11.37 11.45 13.49
C ASP A 499 10.13 10.66 13.08
N VAL A 500 9.18 10.53 13.99
CA VAL A 500 7.85 9.94 13.72
C VAL A 500 6.75 10.91 14.15
N ALA A 501 6.01 11.46 13.19
CA ALA A 501 4.76 12.18 13.43
C ALA A 501 3.58 11.23 13.22
N LEU A 502 2.87 10.90 14.31
CA LEU A 502 1.80 9.91 14.33
C LEU A 502 0.45 10.56 14.67
N GLY A 503 -0.51 10.45 13.76
CA GLY A 503 -1.85 11.03 13.88
C GLY A 503 -2.01 12.33 13.09
N SER A 504 -3.27 12.71 12.84
CA SER A 504 -3.60 13.91 12.07
C SER A 504 -3.11 15.19 12.76
N GLY A 505 -2.48 16.10 12.02
CA GLY A 505 -1.92 17.35 12.53
C GLY A 505 -0.76 17.19 13.52
N SER A 506 -0.20 15.98 13.68
CA SER A 506 0.95 15.77 14.56
C SER A 506 2.22 16.36 13.95
N VAL A 507 2.98 17.12 14.73
CA VAL A 507 4.21 17.80 14.26
C VAL A 507 5.37 17.41 15.16
N THR A 508 6.50 17.01 14.58
CA THR A 508 7.74 16.79 15.34
C THR A 508 8.49 18.09 15.57
N ALA A 509 9.06 18.21 16.78
CA ALA A 509 10.00 19.25 17.15
C ALA A 509 11.43 18.70 17.11
N ALA A 510 12.44 19.57 17.17
CA ALA A 510 13.81 19.12 17.37
C ALA A 510 13.94 18.33 18.69
N PRO A 511 14.76 17.26 18.75
CA PRO A 511 15.04 16.55 19.99
C PRO A 511 15.57 17.49 21.07
N ASN A 512 15.04 17.41 22.30
CA ASN A 512 15.35 18.33 23.39
C ASN A 512 16.06 17.63 24.57
N PRO A 513 17.41 17.68 24.64
CA PRO A 513 18.22 17.18 25.75
C PRO A 513 17.81 17.76 27.11
N THR A 514 17.09 16.99 27.93
CA THR A 514 16.74 17.38 29.31
C THR A 514 17.55 16.56 30.31
N ALA A 515 18.72 17.08 30.71
CA ALA A 515 19.62 16.36 31.61
C ALA A 515 19.21 16.43 33.09
N THR A 516 18.53 17.49 33.50
CA THR A 516 18.15 17.74 34.91
C THR A 516 16.83 18.51 35.01
N GLY A 517 16.25 18.53 36.22
CA GLY A 517 15.13 19.39 36.60
C GLY A 517 15.17 19.75 38.08
N THR A 518 14.78 20.98 38.45
CA THR A 518 14.86 21.48 39.83
C THR A 518 13.47 21.57 40.46
N ILE A 519 13.27 20.89 41.59
CA ILE A 519 12.01 20.91 42.36
C ILE A 519 12.35 21.37 43.78
N GLY A 520 11.70 22.44 44.25
CA GLY A 520 11.93 22.97 45.61
C GLY A 520 13.37 23.43 45.90
N GLY A 521 14.14 23.79 44.86
CA GLY A 521 15.56 24.15 44.98
C GLY A 521 16.55 22.98 44.92
N VAL A 522 16.07 21.73 44.88
CA VAL A 522 16.90 20.53 44.70
C VAL A 522 16.90 20.12 43.22
N THR A 523 18.09 19.91 42.65
CA THR A 523 18.25 19.47 41.26
C THR A 523 18.32 17.95 41.18
N TYR A 524 17.46 17.38 40.33
CA TYR A 524 17.38 15.96 40.00
C TYR A 524 17.95 15.75 38.60
N SER A 525 18.63 14.62 38.37
CA SER A 525 19.18 14.25 37.06
C SER A 525 18.33 13.18 36.37
N PHE A 526 18.28 13.21 35.04
CA PHE A 526 17.47 12.31 34.21
C PHE A 526 18.32 11.44 33.27
N ASN A 527 17.70 10.39 32.71
CA ASN A 527 18.29 9.51 31.69
C ASN A 527 17.77 9.85 30.29
N GLY A 528 18.35 9.22 29.26
CA GLY A 528 17.96 9.47 27.87
C GLY A 528 18.37 10.85 27.37
N ILE A 529 19.41 11.45 27.97
CA ILE A 529 19.79 12.87 27.83
C ILE A 529 20.22 13.29 26.41
N ASN A 530 20.41 12.35 25.48
CA ASN A 530 20.87 12.62 24.12
C ASN A 530 19.93 11.96 23.07
N PRO A 531 18.66 12.38 22.99
CA PRO A 531 17.71 11.85 22.01
C PRO A 531 18.13 12.21 20.58
N THR A 532 18.11 11.25 19.67
CA THR A 532 18.50 11.44 18.25
C THR A 532 17.34 11.86 17.35
N SER A 533 16.11 11.54 17.74
CA SER A 533 14.86 11.90 17.06
C SER A 533 13.71 11.91 18.08
N VAL A 534 12.51 12.33 17.67
CA VAL A 534 11.31 12.30 18.52
C VAL A 534 10.13 11.59 17.86
N VAL A 535 9.27 11.01 18.70
CA VAL A 535 7.92 10.56 18.31
C VAL A 535 6.93 11.60 18.81
N SER A 536 6.17 12.21 17.89
CA SER A 536 5.11 13.17 18.22
C SER A 536 3.73 12.59 17.93
N VAL A 537 2.84 12.69 18.92
CA VAL A 537 1.44 12.25 18.82
C VAL A 537 0.45 13.41 18.67
N GLY A 538 0.93 14.65 18.50
CA GLY A 538 0.09 15.84 18.38
C GLY A 538 0.89 17.09 18.02
N ALA A 539 0.33 18.25 18.34
CA ALA A 539 1.00 19.55 18.21
C ALA A 539 0.73 20.39 19.48
N PRO A 540 1.51 21.46 19.75
CA PRO A 540 1.26 22.32 20.92
C PRO A 540 -0.17 22.89 20.92
N GLY A 541 -0.90 22.68 22.02
CA GLY A 541 -2.33 23.02 22.15
C GLY A 541 -3.29 22.04 21.47
N SER A 542 -2.78 20.88 21.02
CA SER A 542 -3.53 19.78 20.41
C SER A 542 -2.84 18.44 20.72
N GLU A 543 -2.50 18.26 21.98
CA GLU A 543 -1.90 17.05 22.55
C GLU A 543 -2.88 15.87 22.54
N ARG A 544 -2.34 14.64 22.53
CA ARG A 544 -3.14 13.42 22.64
C ARG A 544 -2.77 12.61 23.88
N GLN A 545 -3.77 11.99 24.50
CA GLN A 545 -3.54 11.01 25.55
C GLN A 545 -2.94 9.73 24.95
N ILE A 546 -1.89 9.20 25.58
CA ILE A 546 -1.37 7.86 25.30
C ILE A 546 -1.96 6.93 26.36
N THR A 547 -2.97 6.16 25.99
CA THR A 547 -3.69 5.23 26.88
C THR A 547 -3.07 3.82 26.83
N ASN A 548 -3.47 2.95 27.76
CA ASN A 548 -2.99 1.56 27.86
C ASN A 548 -1.47 1.41 28.07
N VAL A 549 -0.82 2.44 28.63
CA VAL A 549 0.60 2.40 29.03
C VAL A 549 0.75 1.55 30.29
N ALA A 550 1.38 0.38 30.16
CA ALA A 550 1.79 -0.44 31.29
C ALA A 550 2.79 0.31 32.19
N ALA A 551 2.90 -0.07 33.47
CA ALA A 551 3.78 0.62 34.41
C ALA A 551 5.25 0.48 33.99
N GLY A 552 5.91 1.60 33.68
CA GLY A 552 7.33 1.64 33.31
C GLY A 552 8.23 1.26 34.48
N ARG A 553 9.42 0.70 34.21
CA ARG A 553 10.38 0.36 35.28
C ARG A 553 10.82 1.62 36.01
N ILE A 554 10.78 1.62 37.34
CA ILE A 554 11.28 2.73 38.17
C ILE A 554 12.70 2.37 38.61
N SER A 555 13.71 2.91 37.92
CA SER A 555 15.13 2.72 38.27
C SER A 555 15.98 3.91 37.84
N PRO A 556 17.20 4.10 38.41
CA PRO A 556 18.09 5.21 38.07
C PRO A 556 18.67 5.21 36.64
N SER A 557 18.30 4.25 35.79
CA SER A 557 18.68 4.16 34.38
C SER A 557 17.49 4.03 33.42
N SER A 558 16.25 4.08 33.94
CA SER A 558 15.05 3.85 33.13
C SER A 558 14.76 4.98 32.15
N THR A 559 14.28 4.60 30.97
CA THR A 559 13.72 5.50 29.94
C THR A 559 12.31 5.06 29.54
N ASP A 560 11.65 4.24 30.37
CA ASP A 560 10.28 3.78 30.13
C ASP A 560 9.28 4.92 30.42
N ALA A 561 8.14 4.92 29.73
CA ALA A 561 7.05 5.85 30.02
C ALA A 561 6.40 5.55 31.39
N ILE A 562 6.06 6.60 32.14
CA ILE A 562 5.36 6.50 33.43
C ILE A 562 3.86 6.68 33.21
N ASN A 563 3.05 5.80 33.80
CA ASN A 563 1.58 5.88 33.71
C ASN A 563 0.96 6.59 34.94
N GLY A 564 -0.33 6.92 34.83
CA GLY A 564 -1.07 7.63 35.89
C GLY A 564 -1.06 6.93 37.25
N SER A 565 -1.10 5.59 37.28
CA SER A 565 -1.10 4.82 38.55
C SER A 565 0.23 4.88 39.31
N GLN A 566 1.35 5.04 38.60
CA GLN A 566 2.67 5.19 39.23
C GLN A 566 2.85 6.59 39.82
N LEU A 567 2.35 7.62 39.13
CA LEU A 567 2.31 8.98 39.65
C LEU A 567 1.37 9.08 40.85
N ASP A 568 0.19 8.44 40.79
CA ASP A 568 -0.74 8.37 41.91
C ASP A 568 -0.14 7.66 43.14
N ALA A 569 0.50 6.49 42.96
CA ALA A 569 1.21 5.82 44.05
C ALA A 569 2.30 6.72 44.69
N THR A 570 2.97 7.55 43.88
CA THR A 570 3.93 8.55 44.37
C THR A 570 3.23 9.67 45.16
N ASN A 571 2.10 10.18 44.65
CA ASN A 571 1.29 11.20 45.33
C ASN A 571 0.69 10.70 46.65
N GLN A 572 0.25 9.44 46.72
CA GLN A 572 -0.20 8.80 47.96
C GLN A 572 0.93 8.71 49.00
N ALA A 573 2.16 8.41 48.57
CA ALA A 573 3.33 8.43 49.45
C ALA A 573 3.68 9.85 49.95
N VAL A 574 3.61 10.86 49.08
CA VAL A 574 3.80 12.28 49.46
C VAL A 574 2.69 12.77 50.40
N THR A 575 1.44 12.38 50.15
CA THR A 575 0.30 12.68 51.04
C THR A 575 0.49 12.03 52.40
N SER A 576 0.93 10.76 52.44
CA SER A 576 1.26 10.07 53.68
C SER A 576 2.39 10.77 54.45
N LEU A 577 3.44 11.24 53.76
CA LEU A 577 4.51 12.02 54.35
C LEU A 577 4.00 13.37 54.91
N SER A 578 3.17 14.09 54.15
CA SER A 578 2.52 15.35 54.55
C SER A 578 1.64 15.16 55.79
N THR A 579 0.81 14.11 55.81
CA THR A 579 -0.02 13.78 56.99
C THR A 579 0.84 13.40 58.19
N SER A 580 1.89 12.58 58.01
CA SER A 580 2.78 12.17 59.10
C SER A 580 3.59 13.33 59.68
N THR A 581 4.00 14.30 58.86
CA THR A 581 4.71 15.50 59.31
C THR A 581 3.77 16.49 59.99
N LEU A 582 2.55 16.69 59.48
CA LEU A 582 1.50 17.45 60.17
C LEU A 582 1.12 16.81 61.51
N SER A 583 0.99 15.48 61.57
CA SER A 583 0.77 14.75 62.82
C SER A 583 1.96 14.91 63.77
N SER A 584 3.20 14.82 63.29
CA SER A 584 4.40 15.03 64.12
C SER A 584 4.48 16.46 64.67
N ILE A 585 4.14 17.48 63.87
CA ILE A 585 4.04 18.88 64.30
C ILE A 585 2.89 19.05 65.31
N THR A 586 1.77 18.34 65.14
CA THR A 586 0.63 18.35 66.07
C THR A 586 0.93 17.62 67.39
N SER A 587 1.66 16.51 67.35
CA SER A 587 2.19 15.82 68.53
C SER A 587 3.24 16.67 69.25
N LEU A 588 4.05 17.45 68.52
CA LEU A 588 4.99 18.40 69.11
C LEU A 588 4.26 19.60 69.71
N SER A 589 3.23 20.16 69.06
CA SER A 589 2.46 21.27 69.60
C SER A 589 1.62 20.86 70.82
N THR A 590 1.02 19.67 70.82
CA THR A 590 0.35 19.10 72.00
C THR A 590 1.34 18.69 73.09
N GLY A 591 2.55 18.26 72.75
CA GLY A 591 3.64 18.02 73.71
C GLY A 591 4.12 19.32 74.37
N VAL A 592 4.29 20.40 73.61
CA VAL A 592 4.59 21.75 74.13
C VAL A 592 3.44 22.30 74.95
N SER A 593 2.19 22.07 74.53
CA SER A 593 0.99 22.42 75.32
C SER A 593 0.95 21.62 76.63
N SER A 594 1.28 20.34 76.61
CA SER A 594 1.38 19.48 77.80
C SER A 594 2.53 19.90 78.72
N MET A 595 3.61 20.44 78.17
CA MET A 595 4.69 21.07 78.94
C MET A 595 4.20 22.36 79.62
N SER A 596 3.35 23.15 78.95
CA SER A 596 2.75 24.37 79.55
C SER A 596 1.73 24.06 80.67
N THR A 597 1.02 22.92 80.61
CA THR A 597 0.14 22.46 81.70
C THR A 597 0.85 21.65 82.77
N GLY A 598 1.98 21.02 82.44
CA GLY A 598 2.84 20.33 83.41
C GLY A 598 3.58 21.32 84.31
N LEU A 599 4.02 22.46 83.77
CA LEU A 599 4.72 23.49 84.53
C LEU A 599 3.83 24.20 85.56
N SER A 600 2.52 24.31 85.32
CA SER A 600 1.56 24.85 86.30
C SER A 600 1.25 23.91 87.46
N SER A 601 1.78 22.67 87.45
CA SER A 601 1.69 21.72 88.57
C SER A 601 3.01 21.56 89.34
N ALA A 602 4.07 22.31 88.98
CA ALA A 602 5.40 22.18 89.58
C ALA A 602 5.58 23.12 90.78
N ASN A 603 5.42 22.60 92.00
CA ASN A 603 5.80 23.31 93.22
C ASN A 603 7.35 23.31 93.42
N SER A 604 7.98 24.44 93.12
CA SER A 604 9.22 24.92 93.76
C SER A 604 10.53 24.11 93.61
N ALA A 605 10.93 23.70 92.40
CA ALA A 605 12.31 23.18 92.16
C ALA A 605 12.86 23.29 90.71
N ILE A 606 12.64 24.41 89.99
CA ILE A 606 13.30 24.66 88.69
C ILE A 606 13.96 26.04 88.70
N THR A 607 15.30 26.07 88.73
CA THR A 607 16.11 27.28 89.01
C THR A 607 16.69 27.95 87.76
N SER A 608 16.56 27.37 86.56
CA SER A 608 16.92 28.03 85.30
C SER A 608 16.19 27.45 84.09
N LEU A 609 15.82 28.33 83.14
CA LEU A 609 15.12 27.98 81.88
C LEU A 609 15.80 28.60 80.64
N SER A 610 17.11 28.87 80.68
CA SER A 610 17.84 29.21 79.46
C SER A 610 19.33 28.93 79.56
N THR A 611 19.81 28.06 78.67
CA THR A 611 21.11 28.20 78.03
C THR A 611 20.94 28.09 76.52
N SER A 612 20.83 29.27 75.89
CA SER A 612 21.24 29.59 74.52
C SER A 612 20.22 29.56 73.37
N THR A 613 19.91 30.80 72.94
CA THR A 613 19.87 31.29 71.54
C THR A 613 18.88 30.69 70.54
N SER A 614 17.75 31.40 70.34
CA SER A 614 17.13 31.60 69.02
C SER A 614 16.46 32.98 68.97
N THR A 615 16.70 33.75 67.90
CA THR A 615 16.43 35.20 67.80
C THR A 615 15.02 35.52 67.27
N GLY A 616 14.01 34.73 67.62
CA GLY A 616 12.82 34.56 66.76
C GLY A 616 11.45 35.05 67.23
N ILE A 617 11.19 35.29 68.52
CA ILE A 617 9.80 35.52 69.00
C ILE A 617 9.70 36.73 69.92
N SER A 618 9.05 37.78 69.41
CA SER A 618 8.59 38.95 70.14
C SER A 618 7.28 38.65 70.89
N SER A 619 7.21 39.11 72.15
CA SER A 619 6.02 39.28 72.99
C SER A 619 5.09 38.08 73.22
N LEU A 620 4.98 37.65 74.48
CA LEU A 620 3.67 37.67 75.13
C LEU A 620 3.79 38.17 76.57
N SER A 621 3.06 39.24 76.85
CA SER A 621 3.08 39.99 78.10
C SER A 621 2.01 39.51 79.09
N THR A 622 2.44 39.30 80.34
CA THR A 622 1.89 39.86 81.61
C THR A 622 0.52 39.45 82.16
N GLY A 623 0.48 39.28 83.50
CA GLY A 623 -0.74 39.19 84.33
C GLY A 623 -0.70 38.00 85.31
N LEU A 624 0.05 37.97 86.42
CA LEU A 624 0.20 38.88 87.59
C LEU A 624 -0.99 38.93 88.56
N SER A 625 -0.77 38.44 89.79
CA SER A 625 -1.10 39.04 91.12
C SER A 625 -0.97 37.94 92.21
N SER A 626 -0.65 38.16 93.50
CA SER A 626 -0.26 39.35 94.30
C SER A 626 0.14 38.88 95.72
N THR A 627 0.89 39.55 96.61
CA THR A 627 1.82 40.72 96.56
C THR A 627 2.38 40.91 97.99
N ASN A 628 3.69 41.15 98.21
CA ASN A 628 4.13 42.03 99.31
C ASN A 628 5.49 42.75 99.11
N SER A 629 5.43 43.89 98.42
CA SER A 629 6.01 45.20 98.79
C SER A 629 7.53 45.43 99.02
N SER A 630 8.02 46.51 98.37
CA SER A 630 9.09 47.45 98.82
C SER A 630 10.55 47.29 98.34
N VAL A 631 10.73 47.46 97.03
CA VAL A 631 11.75 48.27 96.30
C VAL A 631 13.00 48.79 97.08
N THR A 632 14.22 48.41 96.63
CA THR A 632 15.21 49.25 95.91
C THR A 632 16.53 48.46 95.67
N SER A 633 17.21 48.72 94.54
CA SER A 633 18.50 48.18 94.02
C SER A 633 19.60 47.75 95.03
N LEU A 634 20.65 46.97 94.71
CA LEU A 634 21.32 46.61 93.44
C LEU A 634 22.19 45.34 93.69
N SER A 635 22.45 44.53 92.65
CA SER A 635 23.51 43.47 92.62
C SER A 635 23.35 42.25 93.53
N THR A 636 23.78 41.08 93.03
CA THR A 636 24.18 39.96 93.89
C THR A 636 25.52 40.27 94.56
N SER A 637 25.48 40.67 95.84
CA SER A 637 26.65 40.67 96.72
C SER A 637 26.33 40.03 98.07
N THR A 638 26.98 38.88 98.30
CA THR A 638 27.57 38.44 99.59
C THR A 638 26.69 38.33 100.85
N SER A 639 26.38 37.07 101.19
CA SER A 639 26.75 36.40 102.45
C SER A 639 26.57 37.08 103.82
N THR A 640 25.73 36.45 104.64
CA THR A 640 25.95 36.06 106.07
C THR A 640 26.47 37.08 107.11
N GLY A 641 25.65 37.28 108.14
CA GLY A 641 25.99 37.73 109.50
C GLY A 641 24.75 37.52 110.40
N LEU A 642 24.81 37.48 111.74
CA LEU A 642 25.94 37.66 112.65
C LEU A 642 25.57 37.11 114.05
N SER A 643 26.43 36.28 114.66
CA SER A 643 26.91 36.42 116.06
C SER A 643 27.79 35.22 116.47
N SER A 644 28.93 35.34 117.16
CA SER A 644 29.88 36.44 117.44
C SER A 644 31.15 35.81 118.09
N ALA A 645 32.40 36.29 117.97
CA ALA A 645 33.03 37.28 117.08
C ALA A 645 34.59 37.19 117.23
N ASN A 646 35.31 38.15 116.63
CA ASN A 646 36.75 38.50 116.79
C ASN A 646 37.79 37.87 115.83
N SER A 647 38.78 38.71 115.47
CA SER A 647 40.01 38.44 114.71
C SER A 647 39.94 38.24 113.17
N ALA A 648 40.04 39.37 112.49
CA ALA A 648 41.08 39.68 111.49
C ALA A 648 41.25 38.86 110.18
N ILE A 649 40.91 39.55 109.07
CA ILE A 649 41.63 39.68 107.78
C ILE A 649 42.33 38.43 107.18
N THR A 650 41.95 38.01 105.96
CA THR A 650 42.67 38.26 104.67
C THR A 650 42.33 37.22 103.57
N SER A 651 42.12 37.70 102.34
CA SER A 651 42.23 36.99 101.04
C SER A 651 41.54 35.63 100.83
N LEU A 652 40.54 35.61 99.93
CA LEU A 652 39.96 34.40 99.36
C LEU A 652 40.42 34.22 97.90
N SER A 653 41.45 33.40 97.69
CA SER A 653 41.84 32.81 96.38
C SER A 653 42.72 31.57 96.59
N THR A 654 42.37 30.47 95.93
CA THR A 654 43.25 29.35 95.51
C THR A 654 44.20 28.69 96.54
N SER A 655 43.98 27.41 96.88
CA SER A 655 44.81 26.28 96.33
C SER A 655 44.71 24.94 97.09
N THR A 656 44.93 23.85 96.33
CA THR A 656 45.60 22.57 96.68
C THR A 656 45.26 21.77 97.94
N SER A 657 44.66 20.59 97.70
CA SER A 657 45.15 19.25 98.07
C SER A 657 45.85 19.01 99.42
N THR A 658 45.27 18.14 100.26
CA THR A 658 45.81 16.83 100.74
C THR A 658 45.02 16.32 101.96
N GLY A 659 44.93 15.00 102.16
CA GLY A 659 44.37 14.41 103.40
C GLY A 659 43.61 13.09 103.19
N ILE A 660 44.19 11.98 103.65
CA ILE A 660 43.58 10.63 103.63
C ILE A 660 42.97 10.34 105.02
N SER A 661 42.05 9.37 105.07
CA SER A 661 41.71 8.48 106.21
C SER A 661 40.91 9.00 107.42
N SER A 662 39.72 8.37 107.55
CA SER A 662 39.14 7.73 108.76
C SER A 662 38.92 8.53 110.05
N LEU A 663 37.63 8.78 110.31
CA LEU A 663 36.89 8.34 111.50
C LEU A 663 37.71 8.02 112.78
N SER A 664 37.78 8.98 113.71
CA SER A 664 37.51 8.74 115.15
C SER A 664 37.69 9.99 116.01
N THR A 665 36.66 10.36 116.77
CA THR A 665 36.82 11.01 118.08
C THR A 665 36.09 10.17 119.11
N GLY A 666 36.74 9.10 119.56
CA GLY A 666 36.23 8.28 120.66
C GLY A 666 36.50 8.94 122.01
N LEU A 667 35.77 8.51 123.04
CA LEU A 667 36.21 8.71 124.41
C LEU A 667 37.27 7.65 124.76
N SER A 668 38.49 7.88 124.29
CA SER A 668 39.72 7.51 125.00
C SER A 668 40.82 8.46 124.51
N SER A 669 41.08 9.49 125.31
CA SER A 669 41.73 10.73 124.90
C SER A 669 43.22 10.58 124.55
N THR A 670 43.73 11.50 123.70
CA THR A 670 44.89 12.39 123.96
C THR A 670 45.79 12.63 122.72
N ASN A 671 46.01 13.92 122.41
CA ASN A 671 47.20 14.51 121.78
C ASN A 671 47.80 13.94 120.47
N SER A 672 47.57 14.68 119.38
CA SER A 672 48.55 15.06 118.35
C SER A 672 49.15 14.05 117.34
N ALA A 673 49.40 14.61 116.15
CA ALA A 673 50.51 14.35 115.23
C ALA A 673 50.45 13.20 114.17
N VAL A 674 50.31 13.65 112.91
CA VAL A 674 51.26 13.42 111.79
C VAL A 674 51.17 12.10 110.96
N ALA A 675 50.86 12.32 109.67
CA ALA A 675 51.39 11.69 108.44
C ALA A 675 51.19 10.19 108.11
N SER A 676 50.23 9.96 107.19
CA SER A 676 50.42 9.35 105.84
C SER A 676 50.82 7.87 105.61
N LEU A 677 50.34 7.39 104.44
CA LEU A 677 50.98 6.43 103.52
C LEU A 677 50.71 4.90 103.68
N SER A 678 49.66 4.47 102.97
CA SER A 678 49.51 3.20 102.24
C SER A 678 49.47 1.84 103.00
N THR A 679 49.00 0.83 102.26
CA THR A 679 48.97 -0.63 102.55
C THR A 679 48.16 -1.16 103.74
N SER A 680 47.07 -1.86 103.37
CA SER A 680 46.63 -3.20 103.82
C SER A 680 46.70 -3.65 105.30
N THR A 681 45.57 -4.24 105.76
CA THR A 681 45.41 -5.10 106.96
C THR A 681 45.62 -4.38 108.31
N SER A 682 45.13 -4.83 109.47
CA SER A 682 44.63 -6.15 109.93
C SER A 682 43.47 -5.97 110.94
N THR A 683 42.86 -7.00 111.54
CA THR A 683 43.35 -7.83 112.67
C THR A 683 42.53 -9.14 112.76
N GLY A 684 42.98 -10.22 113.40
CA GLY A 684 44.21 -10.47 114.15
C GLY A 684 44.52 -11.97 114.26
N LEU A 685 45.75 -12.30 114.66
CA LEU A 685 46.39 -13.61 114.39
C LEU A 685 46.03 -14.72 115.41
N SER A 686 45.70 -15.91 114.90
CA SER A 686 46.33 -17.18 115.31
C SER A 686 46.14 -18.23 114.21
N SER A 687 47.07 -19.13 113.88
CA SER A 687 48.54 -19.09 113.94
C SER A 687 49.09 -20.04 112.86
N ALA A 688 50.31 -19.80 112.40
CA ALA A 688 50.99 -20.42 111.24
C ALA A 688 50.83 -21.94 111.00
N ASN A 689 50.67 -22.35 109.73
CA ASN A 689 51.71 -23.10 108.99
C ASN A 689 51.48 -23.04 107.45
N SER A 690 52.48 -23.47 106.68
CA SER A 690 52.65 -23.31 105.22
C SER A 690 51.84 -24.28 104.31
N ALA A 691 51.81 -23.90 103.03
CA ALA A 691 51.78 -24.75 101.81
C ALA A 691 50.45 -25.11 101.10
N ILE A 692 50.37 -24.64 99.85
CA ILE A 692 49.83 -25.24 98.60
C ILE A 692 49.10 -26.59 98.70
N THR A 693 47.83 -26.67 98.26
CA THR A 693 47.35 -27.45 97.06
C THR A 693 45.81 -27.31 96.89
N SER A 694 45.34 -27.47 95.65
CA SER A 694 43.96 -27.35 95.11
C SER A 694 42.99 -28.47 95.60
N LEU A 695 41.69 -28.57 95.22
CA LEU A 695 41.05 -28.36 93.91
C LEU A 695 39.50 -28.23 93.95
N SER A 696 38.98 -27.37 93.07
CA SER A 696 37.59 -27.09 92.59
C SER A 696 36.43 -28.07 92.91
N THR A 697 35.15 -27.66 93.00
CA THR A 697 34.38 -26.92 91.96
C THR A 697 33.09 -26.17 92.42
N SER A 698 32.88 -25.02 91.79
CA SER A 698 31.60 -24.48 91.24
C SER A 698 30.49 -23.81 92.09
N THR A 699 30.71 -22.50 92.32
CA THR A 699 29.93 -21.37 91.73
C THR A 699 28.42 -21.20 92.02
N SER A 700 28.08 -20.21 92.87
CA SER A 700 26.79 -19.49 92.83
C SER A 700 26.89 -18.22 91.94
N THR A 701 25.80 -17.56 91.52
CA THR A 701 24.95 -16.69 92.37
C THR A 701 23.48 -16.60 91.94
N GLY A 702 22.54 -16.80 92.88
CA GLY A 702 21.19 -16.21 92.81
C GLY A 702 21.22 -14.71 93.16
N ILE A 703 20.14 -13.93 93.05
CA ILE A 703 18.73 -14.30 93.21
C ILE A 703 17.86 -13.75 92.06
N SER A 704 17.19 -14.67 91.38
CA SER A 704 15.95 -14.42 90.64
C SER A 704 14.77 -14.31 91.61
N SER A 705 13.90 -13.31 91.40
CA SER A 705 12.53 -13.18 91.96
C SER A 705 12.31 -13.37 93.47
N LEU A 706 11.64 -12.40 94.10
CA LEU A 706 10.78 -12.74 95.25
C LEU A 706 9.51 -11.89 95.28
N SER A 707 8.44 -12.43 94.70
CA SER A 707 7.09 -12.16 95.19
C SER A 707 6.95 -12.81 96.56
N THR A 708 6.81 -11.99 97.61
CA THR A 708 6.45 -12.36 99.00
C THR A 708 7.09 -13.63 99.58
N GLY A 709 8.20 -13.44 100.31
CA GLY A 709 8.52 -14.25 101.50
C GLY A 709 9.72 -15.20 101.40
N LEU A 710 10.78 -14.87 102.17
CA LEU A 710 11.83 -15.79 102.66
C LEU A 710 12.80 -16.38 101.59
N SER A 711 14.12 -16.55 101.80
CA SER A 711 15.14 -15.78 102.53
C SER A 711 16.55 -16.17 101.99
N SER A 712 17.49 -15.22 102.03
CA SER A 712 18.95 -15.33 102.30
C SER A 712 19.52 -16.74 102.67
N THR A 713 20.75 -17.19 102.31
CA THR A 713 22.01 -16.55 101.86
C THR A 713 23.00 -17.63 101.33
N ASN A 714 23.87 -17.34 100.34
CA ASN A 714 25.35 -17.33 100.45
C ASN A 714 26.10 -17.42 99.08
N SER A 715 27.18 -16.64 98.95
CA SER A 715 28.02 -16.48 97.74
C SER A 715 29.06 -17.63 97.62
N SER A 716 29.61 -18.03 96.46
CA SER A 716 30.38 -17.20 95.52
C SER A 716 30.77 -17.91 94.20
N VAL A 717 30.67 -17.16 93.08
CA VAL A 717 31.66 -16.96 91.98
C VAL A 717 32.23 -18.15 91.18
N THR A 718 32.09 -18.13 89.82
CA THR A 718 33.18 -18.16 88.79
C THR A 718 32.65 -17.95 87.35
N SER A 719 31.93 -16.85 87.07
CA SER A 719 31.89 -16.20 85.74
C SER A 719 31.12 -14.87 85.83
N LEU A 720 31.56 -13.84 85.10
CA LEU A 720 31.06 -12.46 85.22
C LEU A 720 30.32 -12.03 83.93
N SER A 721 29.28 -11.19 84.07
CA SER A 721 28.44 -10.57 83.03
C SER A 721 27.28 -11.43 82.45
N THR A 722 26.05 -10.92 82.17
CA THR A 722 25.52 -9.55 82.36
C THR A 722 23.99 -9.43 82.54
N SER A 723 23.62 -8.61 83.54
CA SER A 723 22.44 -7.76 83.82
C SER A 723 21.18 -7.68 82.94
N THR A 724 20.04 -7.96 83.61
CA THR A 724 18.81 -7.15 83.81
C THR A 724 18.45 -5.91 82.95
N SER A 725 17.13 -5.86 82.69
CA SER A 725 16.20 -4.69 82.73
C SER A 725 15.90 -3.90 81.45
N THR A 726 14.71 -3.27 81.48
CA THR A 726 14.03 -2.58 80.38
C THR A 726 14.50 -1.14 80.20
N GLY A 727 14.81 -0.76 78.96
CA GLY A 727 14.61 0.60 78.47
C GLY A 727 15.85 1.37 78.03
N LEU A 728 15.56 2.34 77.16
CA LEU A 728 16.38 3.44 76.65
C LEU A 728 17.32 3.17 75.46
N SER A 729 17.25 4.11 74.52
CA SER A 729 17.86 4.13 73.21
C SER A 729 19.24 4.80 73.18
N SER A 730 20.14 4.26 72.36
CA SER A 730 21.32 4.91 71.75
C SER A 730 22.54 5.24 72.63
N ALA A 731 23.65 4.51 72.43
CA ALA A 731 24.97 5.09 72.11
C ALA A 731 26.07 4.06 71.75
N ASN A 732 26.43 4.03 70.46
CA ASN A 732 27.77 3.92 69.87
C ASN A 732 29.01 3.44 70.71
N SER A 733 29.44 2.16 70.55
CA SER A 733 30.83 1.71 70.24
C SER A 733 31.02 0.18 70.41
N ALA A 734 32.05 -0.41 69.79
CA ALA A 734 32.15 -1.87 69.53
C ALA A 734 33.05 -2.68 70.49
N ILE A 735 32.64 -3.92 70.82
CA ILE A 735 33.47 -5.03 71.34
C ILE A 735 33.01 -6.37 70.71
N THR A 736 33.93 -7.35 70.63
CA THR A 736 33.88 -8.53 69.75
C THR A 736 33.48 -9.84 70.47
N SER A 737 32.36 -10.45 70.05
CA SER A 737 31.92 -11.87 70.19
C SER A 737 31.89 -12.57 71.57
N LEU A 738 30.81 -13.33 71.85
CA LEU A 738 30.78 -14.43 72.84
C LEU A 738 29.77 -15.53 72.41
N SER A 739 29.95 -16.78 72.88
CA SER A 739 29.50 -18.01 72.23
C SER A 739 28.57 -18.93 73.05
N THR A 740 27.67 -19.64 72.37
CA THR A 740 27.12 -21.03 72.64
C THR A 740 26.70 -21.38 74.07
N SER A 741 25.46 -21.84 74.36
CA SER A 741 24.99 -23.17 73.92
C SER A 741 23.51 -23.50 74.28
N THR A 742 23.10 -24.71 73.92
CA THR A 742 21.78 -25.38 73.96
C THR A 742 21.07 -25.55 75.33
N SER A 743 19.73 -25.40 75.36
CA SER A 743 18.79 -26.41 75.93
C SER A 743 17.32 -26.14 75.53
N THR A 744 16.42 -27.09 75.83
CA THR A 744 15.13 -27.35 75.17
C THR A 744 13.87 -26.85 75.89
N GLY A 745 12.83 -26.48 75.13
CA GLY A 745 11.43 -26.83 75.51
C GLY A 745 10.46 -25.76 75.98
N ILE A 746 10.36 -24.57 75.34
CA ILE A 746 9.25 -23.61 75.59
C ILE A 746 8.61 -23.13 74.28
N SER A 747 7.27 -23.03 74.28
CA SER A 747 6.38 -23.01 73.11
C SER A 747 5.86 -21.62 72.69
N SER A 748 6.77 -20.65 72.54
CA SER A 748 6.55 -19.25 72.08
C SER A 748 5.90 -18.25 73.05
N LEU A 749 6.41 -17.01 73.02
CA LEU A 749 5.81 -15.78 73.56
C LEU A 749 6.43 -14.57 72.84
N SER A 750 5.66 -13.51 72.56
CA SER A 750 6.07 -12.43 71.65
C SER A 750 5.66 -11.03 72.12
N THR A 751 6.61 -10.08 72.16
CA THR A 751 6.40 -8.63 72.03
C THR A 751 7.66 -8.00 71.40
N GLY A 752 7.53 -6.89 70.68
CA GLY A 752 8.64 -6.28 69.93
C GLY A 752 8.78 -4.77 70.11
N LEU A 753 9.98 -4.24 69.81
CA LEU A 753 10.26 -2.81 69.72
C LEU A 753 11.31 -2.56 68.62
N SER A 754 11.24 -1.39 67.97
CA SER A 754 11.81 -1.11 66.66
C SER A 754 13.09 -0.27 66.66
N SER A 755 14.08 -0.73 65.88
CA SER A 755 15.26 -0.02 65.33
C SER A 755 16.38 0.48 66.28
N THR A 756 17.64 0.25 65.87
CA THR A 756 18.89 0.82 66.42
C THR A 756 19.93 0.93 65.28
N ASN A 757 20.82 1.93 65.31
CA ASN A 757 21.74 2.27 64.22
C ASN A 757 23.23 2.13 64.60
N SER A 758 23.87 0.98 64.31
CA SER A 758 25.29 0.80 63.89
C SER A 758 25.73 -0.69 63.91
N SER A 759 26.88 -0.99 63.29
CA SER A 759 27.35 -2.32 62.89
C SER A 759 27.68 -3.33 64.00
N VAL A 760 27.28 -4.60 63.81
CA VAL A 760 27.53 -5.75 64.70
C VAL A 760 28.11 -6.91 63.87
N ALA A 761 29.23 -7.51 64.31
CA ALA A 761 30.05 -8.42 63.47
C ALA A 761 29.65 -9.91 63.51
N SER A 762 28.94 -10.37 64.53
CA SER A 762 28.22 -11.66 64.56
C SER A 762 27.42 -11.79 65.86
N LEU A 763 26.21 -12.37 65.80
CA LEU A 763 25.42 -12.69 66.98
C LEU A 763 24.37 -13.76 66.67
N SER A 764 24.56 -14.98 67.17
CA SER A 764 23.52 -15.73 67.90
C SER A 764 24.00 -17.15 68.27
N THR A 765 23.69 -17.56 69.51
CA THR A 765 22.99 -18.83 69.70
C THR A 765 21.67 -18.56 70.42
N SER A 766 20.60 -19.16 69.89
CA SER A 766 19.19 -19.11 70.34
C SER A 766 18.30 -18.00 69.73
N THR A 767 17.06 -18.38 69.44
CA THR A 767 16.10 -17.71 68.55
C THR A 767 14.70 -17.66 69.17
N SER A 768 13.81 -16.69 68.93
CA SER A 768 13.95 -15.35 68.30
C SER A 768 12.60 -14.63 68.27
N THR A 769 12.58 -13.29 68.37
CA THR A 769 11.60 -12.41 67.71
C THR A 769 12.34 -11.25 67.04
N GLY A 770 11.88 -10.83 65.86
CA GLY A 770 12.74 -10.18 64.85
C GLY A 770 13.09 -8.69 65.02
N LEU A 771 14.13 -8.26 64.27
CA LEU A 771 14.57 -6.88 64.10
C LEU A 771 13.98 -6.28 62.80
N SER A 772 13.49 -5.04 62.85
CA SER A 772 12.71 -4.45 61.74
C SER A 772 13.52 -3.73 60.64
N SER A 773 14.76 -3.30 60.90
CA SER A 773 15.65 -2.66 59.91
C SER A 773 17.13 -2.80 60.28
N ALA A 774 18.00 -3.08 59.31
CA ALA A 774 19.47 -3.05 59.45
C ALA A 774 20.12 -2.37 58.23
N ASN A 775 21.08 -1.46 58.46
CA ASN A 775 21.66 -0.60 57.43
C ASN A 775 23.19 -0.74 57.27
N SER A 776 23.75 -1.92 57.57
CA SER A 776 25.17 -2.26 57.35
C SER A 776 25.35 -3.78 57.23
N ALA A 777 26.45 -4.22 56.61
CA ALA A 777 26.67 -5.61 56.17
C ALA A 777 26.59 -6.67 57.28
N ILE A 778 26.00 -7.82 56.96
CA ILE A 778 25.80 -8.97 57.86
C ILE A 778 26.38 -10.23 57.20
N THR A 779 27.39 -10.84 57.82
CA THR A 779 28.11 -11.99 57.24
C THR A 779 27.38 -13.33 57.44
N SER A 780 26.79 -13.56 58.62
CA SER A 780 25.89 -14.70 58.91
C SER A 780 25.04 -14.41 60.16
N LEU A 781 23.87 -15.06 60.27
CA LEU A 781 22.91 -14.82 61.36
C LEU A 781 22.75 -15.99 62.36
N SER A 782 22.96 -17.24 61.93
CA SER A 782 22.85 -18.43 62.79
C SER A 782 23.69 -19.60 62.28
N THR A 783 24.49 -20.19 63.17
CA THR A 783 25.06 -21.55 63.04
C THR A 783 24.70 -22.33 64.30
N SER A 784 23.86 -23.36 64.18
CA SER A 784 23.46 -24.18 65.33
C SER A 784 23.16 -25.62 64.92
N THR A 785 23.78 -26.54 65.65
CA THR A 785 23.51 -27.99 65.67
C THR A 785 22.61 -28.29 66.89
N SER A 786 21.31 -28.49 66.67
CA SER A 786 20.37 -28.82 67.73
C SER A 786 19.26 -29.74 67.21
N THR A 787 18.87 -30.71 68.03
CA THR A 787 17.81 -31.69 67.76
C THR A 787 16.48 -31.26 68.39
N GLY A 788 15.37 -31.41 67.67
CA GLY A 788 14.02 -31.24 68.23
C GLY A 788 13.40 -29.83 68.20
N ILE A 789 13.81 -28.94 67.29
CA ILE A 789 13.11 -27.66 67.06
C ILE A 789 11.94 -27.87 66.09
N SER A 790 10.71 -27.61 66.53
CA SER A 790 9.49 -27.84 65.75
C SER A 790 9.22 -26.80 64.66
N SER A 791 9.69 -25.55 64.84
CA SER A 791 9.65 -24.51 63.81
C SER A 791 10.79 -23.52 64.05
N LEU A 792 11.54 -23.20 62.99
CA LEU A 792 12.59 -22.19 63.01
C LEU A 792 12.29 -21.13 61.95
N SER A 793 11.89 -19.94 62.39
CA SER A 793 11.50 -18.82 61.52
C SER A 793 12.48 -17.66 61.63
N THR A 794 13.32 -17.45 60.62
CA THR A 794 14.21 -16.29 60.52
C THR A 794 13.72 -15.35 59.41
N GLY A 795 13.18 -14.19 59.81
CA GLY A 795 12.67 -13.18 58.90
C GLY A 795 13.44 -11.87 59.04
N LEU A 796 13.82 -11.27 57.91
CA LEU A 796 14.46 -9.95 57.84
C LEU A 796 13.67 -9.09 56.85
N SER A 797 13.04 -8.02 57.32
CA SER A 797 12.07 -7.26 56.53
C SER A 797 12.68 -6.45 55.38
N SER A 798 13.91 -5.96 55.52
CA SER A 798 14.62 -5.21 54.47
C SER A 798 16.12 -5.11 54.76
N THR A 799 16.94 -5.01 53.71
CA THR A 799 18.40 -4.83 53.82
C THR A 799 18.98 -4.12 52.60
N ASN A 800 19.93 -3.21 52.84
CA ASN A 800 20.62 -2.39 51.84
C ASN A 800 22.15 -2.62 51.86
N SER A 801 22.58 -3.85 52.06
CA SER A 801 23.99 -4.25 52.14
C SER A 801 24.14 -5.72 51.74
N SER A 802 25.35 -6.14 51.33
CA SER A 802 25.64 -7.51 50.89
C SER A 802 25.37 -8.55 51.98
N VAL A 803 24.63 -9.61 51.65
CA VAL A 803 24.32 -10.75 52.54
C VAL A 803 24.86 -12.03 51.91
N ALA A 804 25.74 -12.74 52.62
CA ALA A 804 26.38 -13.95 52.10
C ALA A 804 25.51 -15.21 52.25
N SER A 805 24.93 -15.42 53.45
CA SER A 805 23.96 -16.50 53.72
C SER A 805 23.11 -16.17 54.95
N LEU A 806 21.81 -16.51 54.94
CA LEU A 806 20.90 -16.19 56.06
C LEU A 806 20.80 -17.32 57.10
N SER A 807 21.05 -18.57 56.72
CA SER A 807 21.09 -19.72 57.63
C SER A 807 21.99 -20.84 57.08
N THR A 808 22.85 -21.39 57.95
CA THR A 808 23.59 -22.64 57.75
C THR A 808 23.31 -23.57 58.93
N SER A 809 22.55 -24.64 58.71
CA SER A 809 22.16 -25.57 59.76
C SER A 809 22.26 -27.03 59.33
N THR A 810 22.97 -27.79 60.18
CA THR A 810 23.08 -29.25 60.21
C THR A 810 22.24 -29.75 61.39
N SER A 811 20.97 -30.10 61.12
CA SER A 811 20.02 -30.56 62.14
C SER A 811 19.17 -31.71 61.61
N THR A 812 18.87 -32.68 62.47
CA THR A 812 17.99 -33.81 62.20
C THR A 812 16.62 -33.58 62.84
N GLY A 813 15.56 -33.50 62.04
CA GLY A 813 14.17 -33.48 62.53
C GLY A 813 13.54 -32.10 62.71
N ILE A 814 13.76 -31.16 61.78
CA ILE A 814 12.99 -29.90 61.73
C ILE A 814 11.70 -30.11 60.92
N SER A 815 10.54 -29.88 61.55
CA SER A 815 9.23 -30.01 60.86
C SER A 815 8.93 -28.86 59.89
N SER A 816 9.39 -27.64 60.17
CA SER A 816 9.30 -26.50 59.24
C SER A 816 10.48 -25.54 59.41
N LEU A 817 11.15 -25.20 58.31
CA LEU A 817 12.20 -24.19 58.24
C LEU A 817 11.75 -23.07 57.29
N SER A 818 11.53 -21.86 57.84
CA SER A 818 11.04 -20.71 57.07
C SER A 818 12.02 -19.54 57.11
N THR A 819 12.52 -19.15 55.93
CA THR A 819 13.43 -18.01 55.77
C THR A 819 12.83 -16.98 54.82
N GLY A 820 12.57 -15.76 55.30
CA GLY A 820 11.88 -14.72 54.52
C GLY A 820 12.64 -13.39 54.47
N LEU A 821 12.72 -12.81 53.27
CA LEU A 821 13.36 -11.51 53.00
C LEU A 821 12.43 -10.64 52.14
N SER A 822 11.84 -9.57 52.69
CA SER A 822 10.76 -8.88 51.95
C SER A 822 11.27 -8.01 50.79
N SER A 823 12.47 -7.42 50.88
CA SER A 823 13.09 -6.71 49.75
C SER A 823 14.61 -6.58 49.90
N THR A 824 15.34 -6.54 48.78
CA THR A 824 16.80 -6.30 48.77
C THR A 824 17.30 -5.65 47.48
N ASN A 825 18.22 -4.69 47.64
CA ASN A 825 18.81 -3.85 46.59
C ASN A 825 20.33 -4.10 46.43
N SER A 826 20.79 -5.33 46.65
CA SER A 826 22.21 -5.73 46.63
C SER A 826 22.36 -7.21 46.25
N SER A 827 23.55 -7.64 45.81
CA SER A 827 23.81 -9.01 45.36
C SER A 827 23.65 -10.05 46.48
N ILE A 828 22.88 -11.11 46.22
CA ILE A 828 22.69 -12.26 47.13
C ILE A 828 23.28 -13.52 46.48
N THR A 829 24.14 -14.25 47.20
CA THR A 829 24.76 -15.49 46.70
C THR A 829 23.86 -16.72 46.92
N SER A 830 23.32 -16.88 48.14
CA SER A 830 22.35 -17.94 48.48
C SER A 830 21.55 -17.56 49.74
N LEU A 831 20.24 -17.83 49.78
CA LEU A 831 19.41 -17.50 50.94
C LEU A 831 19.49 -18.57 52.05
N SER A 832 19.64 -19.84 51.68
CA SER A 832 19.73 -20.99 52.58
C SER A 832 20.69 -22.05 52.04
N THR A 833 21.55 -22.58 52.92
CA THR A 833 22.44 -23.72 52.61
C THR A 833 22.23 -24.79 53.68
N SER A 834 21.65 -25.94 53.33
CA SER A 834 21.31 -26.98 54.32
C SER A 834 21.70 -28.40 53.88
N THR A 835 22.38 -29.07 54.81
CA THR A 835 22.67 -30.51 54.83
C THR A 835 21.87 -31.14 55.97
N SER A 836 20.64 -31.54 55.68
CA SER A 836 19.72 -32.20 56.63
C SER A 836 19.11 -33.46 56.01
N THR A 837 18.90 -34.49 56.82
CA THR A 837 18.46 -35.82 56.36
C THR A 837 16.94 -35.99 56.30
N VAL A 838 16.16 -35.18 57.04
CA VAL A 838 14.69 -35.16 57.01
C VAL A 838 14.19 -33.74 57.33
N VAL A 839 13.50 -33.10 56.38
CA VAL A 839 12.82 -31.80 56.57
C VAL A 839 11.37 -31.90 56.09
N GLY A 840 10.42 -31.53 56.96
CA GLY A 840 8.99 -31.60 56.63
C GLY A 840 8.60 -30.61 55.52
N SER A 841 8.80 -29.31 55.77
CA SER A 841 8.63 -28.25 54.78
C SER A 841 9.81 -27.27 54.83
N LEU A 842 10.35 -26.92 53.67
CA LEU A 842 11.34 -25.85 53.51
C LEU A 842 10.71 -24.70 52.71
N SER A 843 10.58 -23.52 53.32
CA SER A 843 9.98 -22.34 52.68
C SER A 843 10.94 -21.16 52.62
N THR A 844 11.29 -20.72 51.41
CA THR A 844 12.18 -19.57 51.17
C THR A 844 11.47 -18.50 50.33
N GLY A 845 11.36 -17.28 50.85
CA GLY A 845 10.59 -16.22 50.20
C GLY A 845 11.37 -14.92 50.02
N LEU A 846 11.33 -14.34 48.82
CA LEU A 846 11.91 -13.05 48.47
C LEU A 846 10.86 -12.19 47.73
N SER A 847 10.30 -11.15 48.34
CA SER A 847 9.15 -10.47 47.68
C SER A 847 9.57 -9.56 46.52
N SER A 848 10.73 -8.90 46.56
CA SER A 848 11.27 -8.15 45.40
C SER A 848 12.79 -7.93 45.42
N THR A 849 13.40 -7.95 44.24
CA THR A 849 14.85 -7.68 44.04
C THR A 849 15.14 -6.95 42.72
N ASN A 850 16.13 -6.06 42.76
CA ASN A 850 16.54 -5.17 41.67
C ASN A 850 18.02 -5.39 41.25
N SER A 851 18.54 -6.61 41.44
CA SER A 851 19.95 -6.98 41.23
C SER A 851 20.08 -8.46 40.83
N ASN A 852 21.23 -8.85 40.27
CA ASN A 852 21.47 -10.23 39.80
C ASN A 852 21.40 -11.27 40.94
N LEU A 853 20.72 -12.38 40.70
CA LEU A 853 20.49 -13.47 41.67
C LEU A 853 20.99 -14.82 41.10
N THR A 854 21.89 -15.49 41.84
CA THR A 854 22.51 -16.74 41.38
C THR A 854 21.67 -17.99 41.72
N SER A 855 21.18 -18.10 42.96
CA SER A 855 20.23 -19.16 43.39
C SER A 855 19.50 -18.77 44.69
N LEU A 856 18.27 -19.26 44.91
CA LEU A 856 17.51 -18.96 46.14
C LEU A 856 17.71 -20.02 47.25
N SER A 857 17.98 -21.27 46.88
CA SER A 857 18.34 -22.35 47.83
C SER A 857 19.26 -23.39 47.22
N THR A 858 20.29 -23.79 47.99
CA THR A 858 21.24 -24.86 47.69
C THR A 858 21.15 -25.93 48.79
N SER A 859 20.44 -27.03 48.51
CA SER A 859 20.24 -28.13 49.47
C SER A 859 20.68 -29.48 48.91
N THR A 860 21.39 -30.25 49.73
CA THR A 860 21.81 -31.64 49.49
C THR A 860 21.14 -32.54 50.53
N SER A 861 19.82 -32.70 50.39
CA SER A 861 18.96 -33.41 51.36
C SER A 861 18.33 -34.67 50.76
N THR A 862 18.22 -35.72 51.57
CA THR A 862 17.71 -37.05 51.19
C THR A 862 16.20 -37.22 51.35
N GLY A 863 15.47 -36.22 51.83
CA GLY A 863 14.01 -36.30 51.95
C GLY A 863 13.36 -34.98 52.37
N ILE A 864 12.67 -34.32 51.44
CA ILE A 864 11.88 -33.12 51.66
C ILE A 864 10.44 -33.37 51.18
N SER A 865 9.45 -33.29 52.07
CA SER A 865 8.05 -33.52 51.67
C SER A 865 7.44 -32.35 50.89
N SER A 866 7.81 -31.10 51.19
CA SER A 866 7.38 -29.91 50.46
C SER A 866 8.49 -28.84 50.39
N LEU A 867 8.84 -28.41 49.17
CA LEU A 867 9.81 -27.34 48.92
C LEU A 867 9.10 -26.15 48.25
N SER A 868 9.03 -25.01 48.94
CA SER A 868 8.37 -23.80 48.45
C SER A 868 9.33 -22.62 48.34
N THR A 869 9.54 -22.10 47.13
CA THR A 869 10.46 -20.97 46.87
C THR A 869 9.73 -19.85 46.11
N GLY A 870 9.52 -18.68 46.70
CA GLY A 870 8.72 -17.60 46.11
C GLY A 870 9.53 -16.35 45.76
N LEU A 871 9.34 -15.80 44.56
CA LEU A 871 9.85 -14.50 44.12
C LEU A 871 8.73 -13.64 43.52
N SER A 872 8.23 -12.61 44.22
CA SER A 872 7.03 -11.91 43.71
C SER A 872 7.29 -10.99 42.51
N SER A 873 8.42 -10.28 42.44
CA SER A 873 8.81 -9.53 41.24
C SER A 873 10.33 -9.33 41.09
N THR A 874 10.80 -9.21 39.85
CA THR A 874 12.23 -9.00 39.52
C THR A 874 12.42 -8.17 38.25
N ASN A 875 13.56 -7.49 38.16
CA ASN A 875 13.94 -6.60 37.05
C ASN A 875 15.41 -6.83 36.62
N SER A 876 15.90 -8.06 36.75
CA SER A 876 17.30 -8.45 36.49
C SER A 876 17.41 -9.91 36.04
N SER A 877 18.56 -10.32 35.50
CA SER A 877 18.80 -11.67 34.99
C SER A 877 18.85 -12.72 36.11
N ILE A 878 18.14 -13.84 35.92
CA ILE A 878 18.09 -14.97 36.86
C ILE A 878 18.65 -16.23 36.21
N THR A 879 19.63 -16.86 36.86
CA THR A 879 20.25 -18.10 36.36
C THR A 879 19.41 -19.34 36.69
N SER A 880 18.96 -19.47 37.95
CA SER A 880 18.03 -20.53 38.39
C SER A 880 17.41 -20.19 39.76
N LEU A 881 16.19 -20.64 40.07
CA LEU A 881 15.59 -20.46 41.40
C LEU A 881 16.07 -21.52 42.42
N SER A 882 16.30 -22.77 41.98
CA SER A 882 16.80 -23.86 42.81
C SER A 882 17.71 -24.82 42.01
N THR A 883 18.79 -25.28 42.66
CA THR A 883 19.82 -26.18 42.13
C THR A 883 19.94 -27.49 42.93
N SER A 884 18.89 -27.88 43.65
CA SER A 884 18.93 -29.00 44.60
C SER A 884 19.14 -30.37 43.95
N THR A 885 20.02 -31.17 44.53
CA THR A 885 20.19 -32.61 44.24
C THR A 885 19.51 -33.43 45.34
N SER A 886 18.29 -33.90 45.08
CA SER A 886 17.48 -34.67 46.03
C SER A 886 16.67 -35.77 45.34
N THR A 887 16.65 -36.96 45.94
CA THR A 887 16.11 -38.20 45.36
C THR A 887 14.59 -38.34 45.45
N THR A 888 13.93 -37.59 46.34
CA THR A 888 12.49 -37.70 46.64
C THR A 888 11.95 -36.36 47.16
N ILE A 889 11.16 -35.66 46.33
CA ILE A 889 10.44 -34.42 46.69
C ILE A 889 8.95 -34.64 46.44
N GLY A 890 8.11 -34.56 47.48
CA GLY A 890 6.66 -34.75 47.32
C GLY A 890 6.02 -33.66 46.46
N SER A 891 6.09 -32.42 46.94
CA SER A 891 5.57 -31.24 46.24
C SER A 891 6.65 -30.17 46.05
N LEU A 892 6.74 -29.61 44.84
CA LEU A 892 7.63 -28.50 44.50
C LEU A 892 6.82 -27.28 44.07
N SER A 893 6.91 -26.17 44.80
CA SER A 893 6.18 -24.94 44.48
C SER A 893 7.10 -23.73 44.31
N THR A 894 7.23 -23.23 43.07
CA THR A 894 8.16 -22.12 42.74
C THR A 894 7.43 -20.92 42.13
N GLY A 895 7.20 -19.89 42.95
CA GLY A 895 6.38 -18.72 42.56
C GLY A 895 7.17 -17.62 41.84
N LEU A 896 6.66 -17.11 40.71
CA LEU A 896 7.10 -15.87 40.06
C LEU A 896 5.89 -15.07 39.59
N SER A 897 5.59 -13.93 40.20
CA SER A 897 4.34 -13.19 39.89
C SER A 897 4.47 -12.20 38.72
N SER A 898 5.66 -11.61 38.49
CA SER A 898 5.98 -10.82 37.29
C SER A 898 7.49 -10.72 37.01
N THR A 899 7.88 -10.59 35.74
CA THR A 899 9.27 -10.37 35.28
C THR A 899 9.31 -9.53 34.00
N ASN A 900 10.42 -8.81 33.78
CA ASN A 900 10.67 -8.00 32.57
C ASN A 900 12.10 -8.25 32.01
N SER A 901 12.58 -9.50 32.07
CA SER A 901 13.95 -9.88 31.69
C SER A 901 14.05 -11.37 31.30
N SER A 902 15.11 -11.75 30.58
CA SER A 902 15.33 -13.13 30.11
C SER A 902 15.55 -14.13 31.25
N LEU A 903 14.85 -15.27 31.18
CA LEU A 903 14.90 -16.37 32.15
C LEU A 903 15.52 -17.62 31.48
N THR A 904 16.61 -18.14 32.04
CA THR A 904 17.32 -19.29 31.44
C THR A 904 16.75 -20.64 31.89
N SER A 905 16.36 -20.79 33.16
CA SER A 905 15.68 -21.98 33.69
C SER A 905 14.96 -21.67 35.00
N LEU A 906 13.84 -22.37 35.28
CA LEU A 906 13.13 -22.22 36.56
C LEU A 906 13.69 -23.17 37.65
N SER A 907 14.25 -24.31 37.26
CA SER A 907 14.97 -25.26 38.11
C SER A 907 15.95 -26.08 37.27
N THR A 908 17.07 -26.50 37.88
CA THR A 908 18.04 -27.44 37.29
C THR A 908 18.15 -28.76 38.07
N ALA A 909 17.19 -29.02 38.97
CA ALA A 909 17.20 -30.20 39.85
C ALA A 909 16.99 -31.53 39.10
N THR A 910 17.83 -32.52 39.40
CA THR A 910 17.83 -33.87 38.78
C THR A 910 17.00 -34.90 39.59
N SER A 911 15.80 -34.52 40.04
CA SER A 911 14.96 -35.38 40.90
C SER A 911 14.08 -36.34 40.10
N THR A 912 14.05 -37.61 40.51
CA THR A 912 13.36 -38.72 39.80
C THR A 912 11.97 -39.05 40.33
N GLY A 913 11.39 -38.22 41.22
CA GLY A 913 10.10 -38.52 41.84
C GLY A 913 9.42 -37.29 42.45
N ILE A 914 8.84 -36.45 41.59
CA ILE A 914 7.98 -35.31 41.97
C ILE A 914 6.52 -35.70 41.72
N SER A 915 5.65 -35.61 42.73
CA SER A 915 4.22 -35.95 42.59
C SER A 915 3.28 -34.74 42.44
N SER A 916 3.74 -33.52 42.73
CA SER A 916 3.02 -32.28 42.39
C SER A 916 3.96 -31.11 42.13
N LEU A 917 3.70 -30.34 41.07
CA LEU A 917 4.47 -29.17 40.65
C LEU A 917 3.56 -27.95 40.55
N SER A 918 3.69 -27.01 41.49
CA SER A 918 2.93 -25.75 41.49
C SER A 918 3.86 -24.54 41.38
N THR A 919 4.38 -24.34 40.18
CA THR A 919 5.01 -23.07 39.82
C THR A 919 3.99 -21.93 39.90
N GLY A 920 4.44 -20.67 39.84
CA GLY A 920 3.63 -19.45 39.93
C GLY A 920 2.64 -19.22 38.78
N LEU A 921 1.80 -20.22 38.47
CA LEU A 921 0.70 -20.12 37.53
C LEU A 921 -0.45 -19.27 38.08
N SER A 922 -0.37 -18.67 39.28
CA SER A 922 -1.48 -17.83 39.80
C SER A 922 -1.74 -16.60 38.94
N SER A 923 -0.71 -15.98 38.34
CA SER A 923 -0.92 -14.86 37.40
C SER A 923 -1.50 -15.34 36.07
N ILE A 924 -1.02 -16.45 35.52
CA ILE A 924 -1.54 -17.03 34.26
C ILE A 924 -2.93 -17.65 34.45
N ALA A 925 -3.21 -18.29 35.59
CA ALA A 925 -4.50 -18.87 35.93
C ALA A 925 -5.52 -17.78 36.29
N ASN A 926 -5.13 -16.71 37.01
CA ASN A 926 -6.01 -15.56 37.19
C ASN A 926 -6.23 -14.81 35.87
N ASN A 927 -5.22 -14.66 35.01
CA ASN A 927 -5.40 -14.04 33.70
C ASN A 927 -6.21 -14.92 32.74
N ASN A 928 -6.06 -16.25 32.76
CA ASN A 928 -6.88 -17.18 32.00
C ASN A 928 -8.29 -17.32 32.58
N THR A 929 -8.47 -17.14 33.90
CA THR A 929 -9.78 -17.09 34.55
C THR A 929 -10.47 -15.76 34.26
N ASN A 930 -9.74 -14.65 34.26
CA ASN A 930 -10.28 -13.35 33.89
C ASN A 930 -10.56 -13.28 32.39
N LEU A 931 -9.68 -13.81 31.53
CA LEU A 931 -9.90 -13.93 30.09
C LEU A 931 -11.07 -14.89 29.82
N GLY A 932 -11.06 -16.08 30.41
CA GLY A 932 -12.13 -17.06 30.30
C GLY A 932 -13.48 -16.52 30.75
N ASN A 933 -13.56 -15.89 31.92
CA ASN A 933 -14.78 -15.24 32.41
C ASN A 933 -15.18 -14.02 31.58
N SER A 934 -14.23 -13.22 31.07
CA SER A 934 -14.54 -12.08 30.20
C SER A 934 -15.02 -12.54 28.83
N THR A 935 -14.44 -13.60 28.27
CA THR A 935 -14.91 -14.25 27.05
C THR A 935 -16.29 -14.84 27.31
N ALA A 936 -16.46 -15.70 28.32
CA ALA A 936 -17.75 -16.29 28.69
C ALA A 936 -18.85 -15.23 28.92
N GLY A 937 -18.52 -14.12 29.59
CA GLY A 937 -19.42 -12.98 29.77
C GLY A 937 -19.70 -12.20 28.48
N ALA A 938 -18.73 -12.09 27.56
CA ALA A 938 -18.90 -11.43 26.27
C ALA A 938 -19.70 -12.26 25.25
N ILE A 939 -19.58 -13.60 25.25
CA ILE A 939 -20.52 -14.47 24.53
C ILE A 939 -21.88 -14.52 25.26
N GLY A 940 -21.90 -14.50 26.59
CA GLY A 940 -23.14 -14.49 27.37
C GLY A 940 -23.94 -15.78 27.21
N GLY A 941 -25.27 -15.69 27.15
CA GLY A 941 -26.14 -16.87 26.99
C GLY A 941 -26.07 -17.90 28.13
N GLY A 942 -25.55 -17.51 29.30
CA GLY A 942 -25.29 -18.45 30.40
C GLY A 942 -24.01 -19.29 30.25
N ALA A 943 -23.16 -19.00 29.25
CA ALA A 943 -21.82 -19.58 29.18
C ALA A 943 -21.03 -19.22 30.44
N THR A 944 -20.29 -20.21 30.95
CA THR A 944 -19.44 -20.10 32.13
C THR A 944 -18.07 -20.64 31.80
N TYR A 945 -17.02 -19.95 32.24
CA TYR A 945 -15.68 -20.52 32.21
C TYR A 945 -15.48 -21.41 33.43
N ASP A 946 -15.09 -22.65 33.20
CA ASP A 946 -14.65 -23.55 34.25
C ASP A 946 -13.11 -23.46 34.39
N PRO A 947 -12.60 -22.80 35.45
CA PRO A 947 -11.16 -22.66 35.66
C PRO A 947 -10.46 -23.99 35.99
N THR A 948 -11.20 -25.07 36.26
CA THR A 948 -10.62 -26.39 36.54
C THR A 948 -10.34 -27.20 35.27
N THR A 949 -11.18 -27.04 34.22
CA THR A 949 -11.00 -27.71 32.92
C THR A 949 -10.43 -26.79 31.83
N GLY A 950 -10.46 -25.48 32.04
CA GLY A 950 -10.06 -24.49 31.04
C GLY A 950 -11.06 -24.32 29.89
N THR A 951 -12.23 -24.96 29.97
CA THR A 951 -13.29 -24.87 28.95
C THR A 951 -14.25 -23.73 29.26
N ILE A 952 -14.81 -23.13 28.21
CA ILE A 952 -16.03 -22.32 28.33
C ILE A 952 -17.19 -23.23 27.97
N SER A 953 -18.16 -23.37 28.89
CA SER A 953 -19.39 -24.10 28.62
C SER A 953 -20.16 -23.43 27.48
N ALA A 954 -20.74 -24.24 26.59
CA ALA A 954 -21.37 -23.70 25.40
C ALA A 954 -22.55 -22.78 25.78
N PRO A 955 -22.64 -21.55 25.22
CA PRO A 955 -23.74 -20.63 25.50
C PRO A 955 -25.09 -21.23 25.13
N SER A 956 -26.16 -20.82 25.80
CA SER A 956 -27.53 -21.25 25.52
C SER A 956 -28.35 -20.10 24.92
N TYR A 957 -28.14 -19.81 23.62
CA TYR A 957 -28.93 -18.79 22.93
C TYR A 957 -30.28 -19.35 22.50
N VAL A 958 -31.34 -18.92 23.20
CA VAL A 958 -32.73 -19.28 22.88
C VAL A 958 -33.22 -18.46 21.70
N THR A 959 -33.29 -19.07 20.53
CA THR A 959 -34.02 -18.52 19.36
C THR A 959 -35.42 -19.13 19.29
N TYR A 960 -36.31 -18.50 18.53
CA TYR A 960 -37.72 -18.88 18.45
C TYR A 960 -38.00 -19.39 17.04
N ASN A 961 -38.47 -20.63 16.95
CA ASN A 961 -38.79 -21.28 15.69
C ASN A 961 -40.19 -20.84 15.22
N SER A 962 -40.44 -20.93 13.92
CA SER A 962 -41.70 -20.50 13.31
C SER A 962 -42.92 -21.37 13.67
N ASP A 963 -42.71 -22.52 14.30
CA ASP A 963 -43.75 -23.41 14.85
C ASP A 963 -44.14 -23.07 16.30
N GLY A 964 -43.52 -22.05 16.90
CA GLY A 964 -43.71 -21.65 18.29
C GLY A 964 -42.82 -22.38 19.31
N SER A 965 -42.00 -23.34 18.87
CA SER A 965 -40.94 -23.93 19.69
C SER A 965 -39.72 -23.01 19.80
N THR A 966 -38.72 -23.40 20.59
CA THR A 966 -37.47 -22.65 20.73
C THR A 966 -36.26 -23.55 20.50
N THR A 967 -35.28 -23.06 19.76
CA THR A 967 -33.98 -23.73 19.59
C THR A 967 -32.97 -23.16 20.59
N ILE A 968 -32.26 -24.04 21.30
CA ILE A 968 -31.10 -23.65 22.10
C ILE A 968 -29.87 -23.81 21.21
N ASN A 969 -29.28 -22.68 20.79
CA ASN A 969 -28.12 -22.65 19.92
C ASN A 969 -26.86 -22.54 20.78
N ASN A 970 -25.95 -23.49 20.59
CA ASN A 970 -24.75 -23.65 21.41
C ASN A 970 -23.55 -22.80 20.96
N ASN A 971 -23.74 -21.95 19.96
CA ASN A 971 -22.74 -21.03 19.42
C ASN A 971 -23.44 -19.85 18.69
N VAL A 972 -22.74 -18.74 18.52
CA VAL A 972 -23.30 -17.50 17.93
C VAL A 972 -23.67 -17.68 16.45
N GLY A 973 -22.89 -18.44 15.68
CA GLY A 973 -23.15 -18.68 14.25
C GLY A 973 -24.50 -19.36 14.05
N SER A 974 -24.71 -20.51 14.70
CA SER A 974 -25.99 -21.22 14.62
C SER A 974 -27.17 -20.41 15.16
N ALA A 975 -26.96 -19.53 16.15
CA ALA A 975 -28.01 -18.62 16.60
C ALA A 975 -28.41 -17.60 15.52
N ILE A 976 -27.43 -17.02 14.81
CA ILE A 976 -27.66 -16.10 13.68
C ILE A 976 -28.31 -16.85 12.51
N ASP A 977 -27.83 -18.05 12.16
CA ASP A 977 -28.41 -18.88 11.11
C ASP A 977 -29.87 -19.23 11.43
N ASN A 978 -30.17 -19.59 12.69
CA ASN A 978 -31.53 -19.89 13.11
C ASN A 978 -32.44 -18.65 13.10
N ILE A 979 -31.92 -17.47 13.49
CA ILE A 979 -32.61 -16.18 13.38
C ILE A 979 -32.97 -15.86 11.92
N ASN A 980 -32.03 -16.06 10.99
CA ASN A 980 -32.28 -15.79 9.57
C ASN A 980 -33.24 -16.82 8.95
N ALA A 981 -33.18 -18.09 9.38
CA ALA A 981 -34.01 -19.17 8.83
C ALA A 981 -35.44 -19.23 9.39
N HIS A 982 -35.66 -18.86 10.65
CA HIS A 982 -36.96 -18.99 11.33
C HIS A 982 -37.52 -17.68 11.88
N GLY A 983 -36.72 -16.60 11.85
CA GLY A 983 -37.06 -15.28 12.39
C GLY A 983 -36.69 -15.10 13.87
N ILE A 984 -37.25 -14.06 14.46
CA ILE A 984 -37.09 -13.72 15.89
C ILE A 984 -38.43 -13.85 16.59
N LYS A 985 -38.43 -13.81 17.93
CA LYS A 985 -39.67 -13.85 18.72
C LYS A 985 -40.69 -12.83 18.18
N TYR A 986 -41.90 -13.31 17.91
CA TYR A 986 -43.03 -12.58 17.32
C TYR A 986 -42.95 -12.26 15.81
N PHE A 987 -41.80 -12.44 15.15
CA PHE A 987 -41.62 -12.17 13.72
C PHE A 987 -41.05 -13.40 13.02
N HIS A 988 -41.94 -14.23 12.47
CA HIS A 988 -41.60 -15.50 11.85
C HIS A 988 -42.08 -15.56 10.40
N ALA A 989 -41.20 -15.99 9.49
CA ALA A 989 -41.53 -16.34 8.12
C ALA A 989 -41.12 -17.79 7.86
N ASN A 990 -42.08 -18.72 7.93
CA ASN A 990 -41.81 -20.15 7.74
C ASN A 990 -41.56 -20.46 6.25
N SER A 991 -40.31 -20.38 5.79
CA SER A 991 -39.95 -20.51 4.38
C SER A 991 -38.45 -20.73 4.15
N THR A 992 -38.12 -21.42 3.05
CA THR A 992 -36.77 -21.53 2.48
C THR A 992 -36.60 -20.83 1.12
N ALA A 993 -37.67 -20.19 0.62
CA ALA A 993 -37.63 -19.39 -0.61
C ALA A 993 -36.93 -18.03 -0.39
N LEU A 994 -36.67 -17.29 -1.48
CA LEU A 994 -35.91 -16.04 -1.46
C LEU A 994 -36.49 -14.98 -0.51
N ASP A 995 -35.58 -14.13 -0.03
CA ASP A 995 -35.87 -13.05 0.91
C ASP A 995 -36.83 -11.98 0.32
N SER A 996 -37.41 -11.19 1.21
CA SER A 996 -38.21 -10.02 0.90
C SER A 996 -37.37 -8.86 0.37
N GLN A 997 -37.99 -7.92 -0.33
CA GLN A 997 -37.33 -6.76 -0.94
C GLN A 997 -38.13 -5.48 -0.67
N ALA A 998 -37.68 -4.69 0.30
CA ALA A 998 -38.17 -3.33 0.54
C ALA A 998 -37.32 -2.34 -0.27
N ILE A 999 -37.79 -1.97 -1.45
CA ILE A 999 -37.07 -1.15 -2.45
C ILE A 999 -37.49 0.32 -2.37
N GLY A 1000 -38.75 0.61 -2.02
CA GLY A 1000 -39.22 1.98 -1.80
C GLY A 1000 -38.63 2.59 -0.53
N VAL A 1001 -38.46 3.91 -0.52
CA VAL A 1001 -38.04 4.68 0.66
C VAL A 1001 -39.07 4.50 1.77
N ASP A 1002 -38.62 4.22 3.00
CA ASP A 1002 -39.46 3.92 4.16
C ASP A 1002 -40.51 2.79 3.93
N SER A 1003 -40.25 1.91 2.95
CA SER A 1003 -41.12 0.75 2.66
C SER A 1003 -40.79 -0.46 3.55
N VAL A 1004 -41.76 -1.37 3.70
CA VAL A 1004 -41.63 -2.60 4.50
C VAL A 1004 -42.03 -3.80 3.66
N ALA A 1005 -41.23 -4.86 3.65
CA ALA A 1005 -41.56 -6.13 3.01
C ALA A 1005 -41.41 -7.27 4.02
N ILE A 1006 -42.46 -8.07 4.23
CA ILE A 1006 -42.51 -9.11 5.26
C ILE A 1006 -43.00 -10.41 4.63
N GLY A 1007 -42.15 -11.44 4.65
CA GLY A 1007 -42.44 -12.78 4.10
C GLY A 1007 -41.69 -13.07 2.80
N PRO A 1008 -41.53 -14.36 2.44
CA PRO A 1008 -40.66 -14.77 1.34
C PRO A 1008 -41.17 -14.29 -0.01
N ASN A 1009 -40.27 -13.81 -0.87
CA ASN A 1009 -40.58 -13.16 -2.14
C ASN A 1009 -41.55 -11.95 -2.04
N ALA A 1010 -41.78 -11.37 -0.85
CA ALA A 1010 -42.57 -10.15 -0.74
C ALA A 1010 -41.76 -8.95 -1.28
N ILE A 1011 -42.36 -8.10 -2.12
CA ILE A 1011 -41.66 -6.97 -2.75
C ILE A 1011 -42.46 -5.68 -2.56
N SER A 1012 -41.91 -4.72 -1.84
CA SER A 1012 -42.45 -3.36 -1.73
C SER A 1012 -41.63 -2.40 -2.60
N ARG A 1013 -42.19 -1.92 -3.70
CA ARG A 1013 -41.51 -1.04 -4.68
C ARG A 1013 -41.86 0.43 -4.55
N VAL A 1014 -42.92 0.74 -3.81
CA VAL A 1014 -43.46 2.10 -3.67
C VAL A 1014 -43.05 2.63 -2.30
N ASP A 1015 -42.66 3.90 -2.25
CA ASP A 1015 -42.30 4.58 -1.01
C ASP A 1015 -43.44 4.51 0.01
N GLY A 1016 -43.10 4.45 1.31
CA GLY A 1016 -44.03 4.34 2.44
C GLY A 1016 -44.98 3.11 2.43
N SER A 1017 -44.78 2.16 1.51
CA SER A 1017 -45.72 1.06 1.27
C SER A 1017 -45.29 -0.26 1.92
N ILE A 1018 -46.26 -1.12 2.22
CA ILE A 1018 -46.04 -2.38 2.93
C ILE A 1018 -46.47 -3.57 2.07
N ALA A 1019 -45.55 -4.50 1.80
CA ALA A 1019 -45.85 -5.80 1.20
C ALA A 1019 -45.86 -6.89 2.29
N LEU A 1020 -47.03 -7.46 2.59
CA LEU A 1020 -47.23 -8.36 3.72
C LEU A 1020 -47.68 -9.76 3.27
N GLY A 1021 -46.87 -10.77 3.58
CA GLY A 1021 -47.10 -12.19 3.26
C GLY A 1021 -46.34 -12.67 2.02
N SER A 1022 -46.18 -14.00 1.93
CA SER A 1022 -45.43 -14.65 0.84
C SER A 1022 -45.88 -14.20 -0.56
N GLY A 1023 -44.95 -13.75 -1.40
CA GLY A 1023 -45.22 -13.28 -2.76
C GLY A 1023 -46.12 -12.06 -2.87
N SER A 1024 -46.37 -11.31 -1.78
CA SER A 1024 -47.13 -10.06 -1.85
C SER A 1024 -46.32 -8.98 -2.55
N VAL A 1025 -46.94 -8.24 -3.45
CA VAL A 1025 -46.28 -7.17 -4.21
C VAL A 1025 -47.02 -5.85 -4.00
N ALA A 1026 -46.32 -4.84 -3.49
CA ALA A 1026 -46.76 -3.46 -3.43
C ALA A 1026 -46.06 -2.65 -4.53
N ASP A 1027 -46.63 -2.71 -5.74
CA ASP A 1027 -46.14 -2.08 -6.98
C ASP A 1027 -47.06 -1.00 -7.56
N ARG A 1028 -48.24 -0.80 -6.94
CA ARG A 1028 -49.21 0.21 -7.36
C ARG A 1028 -49.12 1.43 -6.46
N ALA A 1029 -49.07 2.61 -7.10
CA ALA A 1029 -49.23 3.88 -6.41
C ALA A 1029 -50.60 3.96 -5.70
N THR A 1030 -50.69 4.89 -4.75
CA THR A 1030 -51.89 5.12 -3.93
C THR A 1030 -53.12 5.43 -4.81
N VAL A 1031 -54.29 4.98 -4.33
CA VAL A 1031 -55.57 5.12 -5.04
C VAL A 1031 -55.84 6.61 -5.32
N PRO A 1032 -56.39 7.01 -6.48
CA PRO A 1032 -56.71 8.41 -6.75
C PRO A 1032 -57.53 9.05 -5.61
N ALA A 1033 -57.14 10.26 -5.19
CA ALA A 1033 -57.71 10.94 -4.02
C ALA A 1033 -59.23 11.26 -4.13
N SER A 1034 -59.83 11.10 -5.31
CA SER A 1034 -61.27 10.92 -5.44
C SER A 1034 -61.60 10.10 -6.69
N GLY A 1035 -62.78 9.49 -6.71
CA GLY A 1035 -63.25 8.66 -7.81
C GLY A 1035 -64.70 8.24 -7.67
N ILE A 1036 -65.16 7.36 -8.57
CA ILE A 1036 -66.52 6.83 -8.58
C ILE A 1036 -66.47 5.31 -8.73
N ILE A 1037 -67.06 4.60 -7.77
CA ILE A 1037 -67.40 3.18 -7.90
C ILE A 1037 -68.76 3.10 -8.60
N ARG A 1038 -68.83 2.47 -9.77
CA ARG A 1038 -70.08 2.29 -10.52
C ARG A 1038 -70.76 0.99 -10.12
N ASN A 1039 -72.05 1.05 -9.79
CA ASN A 1039 -72.90 -0.10 -9.49
C ASN A 1039 -74.19 0.00 -10.30
N GLY A 1040 -74.24 -0.67 -11.46
CA GLY A 1040 -75.32 -0.49 -12.42
C GLY A 1040 -75.40 0.95 -12.93
N THR A 1041 -76.59 1.56 -12.86
CA THR A 1041 -76.82 2.98 -13.17
C THR A 1041 -76.46 3.93 -12.02
N ALA A 1042 -76.19 3.41 -10.82
CA ALA A 1042 -75.80 4.21 -9.67
C ALA A 1042 -74.29 4.43 -9.59
N ALA A 1043 -73.90 5.61 -9.12
CA ALA A 1043 -72.52 6.03 -8.92
C ALA A 1043 -72.30 6.33 -7.43
N ILE A 1044 -71.36 5.62 -6.79
CA ILE A 1044 -70.93 5.90 -5.42
C ILE A 1044 -69.61 6.69 -5.52
N PRO A 1045 -69.63 8.03 -5.32
CA PRO A 1045 -68.40 8.80 -5.26
C PRO A 1045 -67.65 8.49 -3.97
N PHE A 1046 -66.32 8.44 -4.06
CA PHE A 1046 -65.42 8.46 -2.91
C PHE A 1046 -64.46 9.64 -3.02
N ASN A 1047 -64.12 10.24 -1.89
CA ASN A 1047 -63.17 11.35 -1.81
C ASN A 1047 -62.34 11.18 -0.54
N THR A 1048 -61.03 11.14 -0.69
CA THR A 1048 -60.00 11.04 0.35
C THR A 1048 -58.99 12.19 0.23
N THR A 1049 -59.34 13.27 -0.48
CA THR A 1049 -58.50 14.46 -0.68
C THR A 1049 -58.33 15.28 0.60
N ASP A 1050 -59.11 15.00 1.64
CA ASP A 1050 -58.95 15.53 2.99
C ASP A 1050 -57.75 14.90 3.74
N GLN A 1051 -57.13 13.84 3.20
CA GLN A 1051 -56.02 13.11 3.83
C GLN A 1051 -54.81 12.94 2.88
N MET A 1052 -53.62 12.78 3.48
CA MET A 1052 -52.39 12.49 2.75
C MET A 1052 -52.14 10.96 2.68
N LEU A 1053 -52.13 10.42 1.46
CA LEU A 1053 -51.89 8.99 1.21
C LEU A 1053 -50.39 8.70 1.16
N LEU A 1054 -49.83 8.17 2.25
CA LEU A 1054 -48.39 7.91 2.41
C LEU A 1054 -47.87 6.63 1.70
N GLY A 1055 -48.75 5.70 1.36
CA GLY A 1055 -48.38 4.41 0.77
C GLY A 1055 -49.56 3.43 0.74
N ALA A 1056 -49.33 2.21 0.29
CA ALA A 1056 -50.34 1.14 0.24
C ALA A 1056 -49.90 -0.12 0.98
N VAL A 1057 -50.84 -0.81 1.64
CA VAL A 1057 -50.61 -2.15 2.23
C VAL A 1057 -51.12 -3.21 1.26
N SER A 1058 -50.20 -4.00 0.70
CA SER A 1058 -50.52 -5.11 -0.20
C SER A 1058 -50.39 -6.46 0.51
N VAL A 1059 -51.47 -7.24 0.49
CA VAL A 1059 -51.52 -8.61 1.05
C VAL A 1059 -51.49 -9.70 -0.02
N GLY A 1060 -51.18 -9.35 -1.27
CA GLY A 1060 -51.10 -10.29 -2.40
C GLY A 1060 -50.43 -9.67 -3.62
N ASP A 1061 -50.58 -10.31 -4.78
CA ASP A 1061 -50.10 -9.82 -6.06
C ASP A 1061 -51.20 -9.92 -7.13
N ALA A 1062 -51.50 -8.78 -7.76
CA ALA A 1062 -52.49 -8.71 -8.82
C ALA A 1062 -51.97 -9.27 -10.16
N THR A 1063 -50.66 -9.20 -10.39
CA THR A 1063 -50.00 -9.69 -11.60
C THR A 1063 -50.10 -11.21 -11.67
N ASN A 1064 -49.74 -11.89 -10.58
CA ASN A 1064 -49.91 -13.34 -10.43
C ASN A 1064 -51.32 -13.76 -9.96
N LYS A 1065 -52.26 -12.81 -9.77
CA LYS A 1065 -53.65 -13.01 -9.31
C LYS A 1065 -53.78 -13.75 -7.97
N THR A 1066 -52.78 -13.67 -7.10
CA THR A 1066 -52.74 -14.28 -5.77
C THR A 1066 -53.21 -13.27 -4.72
N TYR A 1067 -54.41 -13.45 -4.17
CA TYR A 1067 -54.98 -12.54 -3.17
C TYR A 1067 -55.19 -13.26 -1.83
N ARG A 1068 -55.06 -12.51 -0.73
CA ARG A 1068 -55.40 -13.00 0.62
C ARG A 1068 -56.70 -12.40 1.10
N GLN A 1069 -57.51 -13.23 1.75
CA GLN A 1069 -58.66 -12.76 2.54
C GLN A 1069 -58.15 -12.14 3.84
N ILE A 1070 -58.63 -10.94 4.17
CA ILE A 1070 -58.38 -10.33 5.47
C ILE A 1070 -59.51 -10.79 6.41
N THR A 1071 -59.14 -11.52 7.46
CA THR A 1071 -60.07 -12.14 8.43
C THR A 1071 -59.97 -11.47 9.80
N ASN A 1072 -60.97 -11.67 10.66
CA ASN A 1072 -61.04 -11.10 12.01
C ASN A 1072 -60.98 -9.56 12.07
N VAL A 1073 -61.36 -8.90 10.97
CA VAL A 1073 -61.59 -7.44 10.93
C VAL A 1073 -62.79 -7.12 11.81
N ALA A 1074 -62.66 -6.14 12.70
CA ALA A 1074 -63.77 -5.62 13.51
C ALA A 1074 -64.70 -4.74 12.65
N ASP A 1075 -65.96 -4.58 13.06
CA ASP A 1075 -66.90 -3.72 12.34
C ASP A 1075 -66.42 -2.25 12.41
N GLY A 1076 -66.10 -1.66 11.26
CA GLY A 1076 -65.57 -0.31 11.13
C GLY A 1076 -66.56 0.77 11.58
N THR A 1077 -66.07 1.82 12.23
CA THR A 1077 -66.88 2.91 12.78
C THR A 1077 -66.49 4.29 12.22
N GLY A 1078 -65.24 4.45 11.78
CA GLY A 1078 -64.77 5.59 10.98
C GLY A 1078 -64.89 5.33 9.46
N GLN A 1079 -64.67 6.37 8.65
CA GLN A 1079 -64.76 6.28 7.19
C GLN A 1079 -63.56 5.57 6.54
N GLN A 1080 -62.43 5.49 7.27
CA GLN A 1080 -61.18 4.87 6.84
C GLN A 1080 -61.03 3.43 7.35
N ASP A 1081 -61.96 2.95 8.18
CA ASP A 1081 -61.95 1.59 8.71
C ASP A 1081 -62.34 0.58 7.62
N ALA A 1082 -61.72 -0.60 7.64
CA ALA A 1082 -62.10 -1.68 6.75
C ALA A 1082 -63.49 -2.24 7.12
N VAL A 1083 -64.44 -2.19 6.19
CA VAL A 1083 -65.79 -2.72 6.40
C VAL A 1083 -65.84 -4.24 6.37
N THR A 1084 -66.53 -4.86 7.33
CA THR A 1084 -66.69 -6.32 7.37
C THR A 1084 -67.77 -6.80 6.42
N VAL A 1085 -67.71 -8.09 6.04
CA VAL A 1085 -68.80 -8.73 5.29
C VAL A 1085 -70.11 -8.65 6.06
N ARG A 1086 -70.10 -8.69 7.40
CA ARG A 1086 -71.31 -8.51 8.23
C ARG A 1086 -71.89 -7.11 8.08
N GLN A 1087 -71.08 -6.05 8.10
CA GLN A 1087 -71.57 -4.69 7.89
C GLN A 1087 -72.13 -4.51 6.48
N LEU A 1088 -71.43 -5.03 5.47
CA LEU A 1088 -71.90 -5.01 4.10
C LEU A 1088 -73.22 -5.79 3.94
N THR A 1089 -73.33 -6.98 4.53
CA THR A 1089 -74.58 -7.76 4.55
C THR A 1089 -75.68 -7.05 5.33
N GLY A 1090 -75.38 -6.40 6.47
CA GLY A 1090 -76.33 -5.62 7.25
C GLY A 1090 -76.83 -4.38 6.50
N ALA A 1091 -75.96 -3.69 5.76
CA ALA A 1091 -76.34 -2.62 4.85
C ALA A 1091 -77.21 -3.14 3.70
N LEU A 1092 -76.84 -4.26 3.07
CA LEU A 1092 -77.63 -4.91 2.02
C LEU A 1092 -78.99 -5.43 2.54
N GLN A 1093 -79.06 -5.88 3.80
CA GLN A 1093 -80.31 -6.28 4.47
C GLN A 1093 -81.14 -5.07 4.92
N SER A 1094 -80.53 -3.94 5.23
CA SER A 1094 -81.22 -2.65 5.41
C SER A 1094 -81.92 -2.20 4.12
N PHE A 1095 -81.34 -2.47 2.94
CA PHE A 1095 -82.04 -2.32 1.66
C PHE A 1095 -83.13 -3.39 1.41
N ALA A 1096 -83.11 -4.52 2.12
CA ALA A 1096 -84.12 -5.59 2.02
C ALA A 1096 -85.27 -5.49 3.04
N VAL A 1097 -85.11 -4.65 4.08
CA VAL A 1097 -86.13 -4.32 5.10
C VAL A 1097 -86.22 -2.79 5.15
N THR A 1098 -86.86 -2.16 4.18
CA THR A 1098 -88.32 -1.98 4.28
C THR A 1098 -88.99 -1.76 2.92
N GLY A 1099 -89.88 -2.69 2.54
CA GLY A 1099 -91.18 -2.26 2.04
C GLY A 1099 -92.03 -1.81 3.24
N GLN A 1100 -92.77 -0.70 3.10
CA GLN A 1100 -93.46 0.05 4.19
C GLN A 1100 -92.47 0.88 5.03
N LYS A 1101 -92.29 2.19 4.80
CA LYS A 1101 -93.23 3.33 4.95
C LYS A 1101 -93.73 3.56 6.39
N TYR A 1102 -93.66 4.85 6.80
CA TYR A 1102 -94.16 5.48 8.03
C TYR A 1102 -93.38 5.12 9.30
N PHE A 1103 -92.61 6.03 9.92
CA PHE A 1103 -92.95 7.33 10.55
C PHE A 1103 -93.93 7.19 11.73
N HIS A 1104 -93.39 7.38 12.95
CA HIS A 1104 -94.17 7.82 14.11
C HIS A 1104 -93.72 9.23 14.52
N ALA A 1105 -94.17 10.22 13.75
CA ALA A 1105 -94.25 11.59 14.25
C ALA A 1105 -95.45 11.67 15.21
N ASN A 1106 -95.24 12.13 16.44
CA ASN A 1106 -96.34 12.47 17.33
C ASN A 1106 -96.92 13.83 16.92
N SER A 1107 -97.90 13.76 16.01
CA SER A 1107 -98.98 14.70 15.64
C SER A 1107 -99.04 16.08 16.35
N THR A 1108 -99.43 17.15 15.66
CA THR A 1108 -100.86 17.55 15.63
C THR A 1108 -101.45 17.92 14.25
N ALA A 1109 -100.78 17.64 13.13
CA ALA A 1109 -101.31 17.94 11.78
C ALA A 1109 -101.22 16.75 10.82
N ALA A 1110 -102.11 16.72 9.82
CA ALA A 1110 -102.35 15.56 8.97
C ALA A 1110 -101.44 15.51 7.72
N ASP A 1111 -100.79 14.35 7.58
CA ASP A 1111 -100.21 13.70 6.39
C ASP A 1111 -99.23 14.48 5.46
N SER A 1112 -98.03 13.89 5.30
CA SER A 1112 -97.10 14.08 4.18
C SER A 1112 -96.26 12.82 3.97
#